data_AF-A0A519IW76-F1
#
_entry.id   AF-A0A519IW76-F1
#
_cell.length_a   1.000
_cell.length_b   1.000
_cell.length_c   1.000
_cell.angle_alpha   90.00
_cell.angle_beta   90.00
_cell.angle_gamma   90.00
#
_symmetry.space_group_name_H-M   'P 1'
#
loop_
_entity.id
_entity.type
_entity.pdbx_description
1 polymer ?
#
loop_
_entity_poly.entity_id
_entity_poly.type
_entity_poly.pdbx_seq_one_letter_code
_entity_poly.pdbx_strand_id
1 'polypeptide(L)'
;MAWKPNSHVYFATIAMQDALDGKVRIYRTDYATGRVLQSFGDFEVNPDILAALQSKPQQYLAGVVGPDAYPDLLTGQQIIHTSGSHSLPADPSRLEPSSARGSDAWLTYLWRKAYRPLTPTEQRIQDALGNMPGGMGFRRDSAAVRAFVAGYLTHAAGDMFMHTFVNHYAGGDFSFAPDPRNAAKHVVLEGYVGQKTNRTVSRTSIEGVEDFIYHEMIKASPGSVLEGRLLKGATQTSLPYIFSKLRNGLQQDVDRYDRERMERRGPARLAYSTANGPVAEYKRAWVADIDRGLRALPGVSHEISNAIIYNPSGHADMAKADEVAMRYVVDHVLSMAGAPDAVVATGKFIVNTLGAILPDIPLPFIDQIKEALLDYMFKQATGMGVEELKGYLTDPATHFDRVMNAPGGGPNAALITREAFDRDVLKLDGRSHFDSDRFPPAFNTIQMTKLLFLSEKGMRDLLAVMRTQGIDAPDLPAGVPYENVMLGFLTSLDGGNGWHGSTNSSFLARGDGQAWRNLFLHQIGDNTVLASPDQAPLTPPDDTGFELIDKNWAARVDEVKYDKAAGRQVAVTMTFRNDSGAATPFINATGEFAHKGLRTPFRALLDVDRAGRVSPLSMQAVHTAQTAPDWHYPAAVPIPHKGRVTVRLTFDVGDPVRQRLVQSITIIEHSRSPNDPAVLIDGQQKQFKLDRLNLDGTVGPAPVAPVPDVVNDLDQLRRFEGRYQTNRGTILTLQVEGDELIGTGGSQQLQNREHMRLKLFADGSLRGPLRDLGGGRTTWFNLNVRFNEDASRFEGPAAWANLADEPPQTYIGERVKGAASGAGTAAKGTPEGFIEGGFLALRPDMTRVSRDGWDRPRVEVGLTARNLQAERRGIQYMDNTFFLIDEAGVEYRTDGSFYSDSADDRMIATVWLHKDEESRMTLVFPNVPATVKPVRVIVRDSNRSAEIARIELAGLGSERSAAKAGEDEDLITDGPIKLQQFEVTLEKVERGADGNLESVMSLKNIASSRVRVLINELSAVVYGADGQARHADGNFYMPDAPRRTTMADAGFLAPGESLRVRRVHAQSAGVRAVRFRAQEGSQGGVVAVPQ
;
A
#
# COMPACT_ATOMS: atom_id res chain seq x y z
N MET A 1 -15.01 -15.81 -3.29
CA MET A 1 -15.20 -17.12 -3.97
C MET A 1 -15.93 -16.88 -5.28
N ALA A 2 -15.51 -17.53 -6.38
CA ALA A 2 -16.10 -17.43 -7.72
C ALA A 2 -16.47 -18.79 -8.32
N TRP A 3 -15.49 -19.61 -8.74
CA TRP A 3 -15.81 -20.97 -9.13
C TRP A 3 -15.86 -21.82 -7.87
N LYS A 4 -16.84 -22.74 -7.82
CA LYS A 4 -16.71 -23.85 -6.89
C LYS A 4 -15.38 -24.57 -7.19
N PRO A 5 -14.64 -25.00 -6.16
CA PRO A 5 -13.36 -25.68 -6.35
C PRO A 5 -13.38 -26.90 -7.29
N ASN A 6 -14.49 -27.64 -7.37
CA ASN A 6 -14.63 -28.73 -8.33
C ASN A 6 -14.63 -28.23 -9.79
N SER A 7 -15.19 -27.05 -10.06
CA SER A 7 -15.17 -26.38 -11.38
C SER A 7 -13.78 -25.92 -11.74
N HIS A 8 -13.07 -25.27 -10.81
CA HIS A 8 -11.64 -24.93 -10.98
C HIS A 8 -10.83 -26.15 -11.39
N VAL A 9 -10.94 -27.25 -10.64
CA VAL A 9 -10.22 -28.51 -10.91
C VAL A 9 -10.59 -29.12 -12.26
N TYR A 10 -11.87 -29.11 -12.64
CA TYR A 10 -12.32 -29.64 -13.92
C TYR A 10 -11.70 -28.88 -15.09
N PHE A 11 -11.80 -27.55 -15.11
CA PHE A 11 -11.25 -26.72 -16.19
C PHE A 11 -9.73 -26.77 -16.24
N ALA A 12 -9.08 -26.74 -15.07
CA ALA A 12 -7.65 -26.89 -14.96
C ALA A 12 -7.16 -28.23 -15.50
N THR A 13 -7.93 -29.32 -15.29
CA THR A 13 -7.61 -30.65 -15.82
C THR A 13 -7.68 -30.68 -17.34
N ILE A 14 -8.70 -30.04 -17.94
CA ILE A 14 -8.80 -29.93 -19.40
C ILE A 14 -7.58 -29.20 -19.98
N ALA A 15 -7.25 -28.02 -19.42
CA ALA A 15 -6.10 -27.25 -19.90
C ALA A 15 -4.77 -27.99 -19.68
N MET A 16 -4.61 -28.64 -18.52
CA MET A 16 -3.41 -29.43 -18.21
C MET A 16 -3.24 -30.58 -19.20
N GLN A 17 -4.30 -31.34 -19.49
CA GLN A 17 -4.25 -32.46 -20.44
C GLN A 17 -3.82 -32.00 -21.84
N ASP A 18 -4.31 -30.83 -22.28
CA ASP A 18 -3.89 -30.23 -23.55
C ASP A 18 -2.39 -29.93 -23.55
N ALA A 19 -1.84 -29.46 -22.43
CA ALA A 19 -0.44 -29.06 -22.30
C ALA A 19 0.58 -30.21 -22.22
N LEU A 20 0.18 -31.45 -21.91
CA LEU A 20 1.12 -32.53 -21.54
C LEU A 20 2.02 -33.00 -22.68
N ASP A 21 1.67 -32.72 -23.94
CA ASP A 21 2.51 -33.01 -25.12
C ASP A 21 3.54 -31.89 -25.43
N GLY A 22 3.56 -30.85 -24.60
CA GLY A 22 4.43 -29.69 -24.73
C GLY A 22 3.85 -28.55 -25.58
N LYS A 23 2.61 -28.66 -26.04
CA LYS A 23 1.89 -27.60 -26.73
C LYS A 23 0.50 -27.39 -26.14
N VAL A 24 -0.11 -26.24 -26.40
CA VAL A 24 -1.54 -26.02 -26.13
C VAL A 24 -2.22 -25.46 -27.37
N ARG A 25 -3.46 -25.88 -27.59
CA ARG A 25 -4.28 -25.38 -28.68
C ARG A 25 -5.04 -24.14 -28.25
N ILE A 26 -4.76 -23.01 -28.91
CA ILE A 26 -5.45 -21.74 -28.69
C ILE A 26 -6.51 -21.53 -29.76
N TYR A 27 -7.72 -21.18 -29.35
CA TYR A 27 -8.83 -20.93 -30.26
C TYR A 27 -9.04 -19.45 -30.51
N ARG A 28 -9.48 -19.13 -31.73
CA ARG A 28 -10.00 -17.82 -32.07
C ARG A 28 -11.48 -17.77 -31.72
N THR A 29 -11.93 -16.63 -31.23
CA THR A 29 -13.33 -16.36 -30.92
C THR A 29 -13.90 -15.24 -31.77
N ASP A 30 -15.23 -15.25 -31.90
CA ASP A 30 -16.02 -14.09 -32.24
C ASP A 30 -16.65 -13.57 -30.95
N TYR A 31 -16.09 -12.48 -30.43
CA TYR A 31 -16.52 -11.85 -29.19
C TYR A 31 -18.02 -11.51 -29.23
N ALA A 32 -18.49 -10.88 -30.31
CA ALA A 32 -19.84 -10.34 -30.40
C ALA A 32 -20.90 -11.45 -30.48
N THR A 33 -20.62 -12.51 -31.24
CA THR A 33 -21.58 -13.62 -31.38
C THR A 33 -21.44 -14.69 -30.30
N GLY A 34 -20.38 -14.63 -29.48
CA GLY A 34 -20.09 -15.62 -28.46
C GLY A 34 -19.81 -17.01 -29.04
N ARG A 35 -19.16 -17.06 -30.21
CA ARG A 35 -18.82 -18.32 -30.90
C ARG A 35 -17.31 -18.57 -30.90
N VAL A 36 -16.93 -19.81 -30.62
CA VAL A 36 -15.59 -20.31 -30.92
C VAL A 36 -15.50 -20.54 -32.43
N LEU A 37 -14.46 -20.01 -33.06
CA LEU A 37 -14.21 -20.12 -34.49
C LEU A 37 -13.23 -21.26 -34.76
N GLN A 38 -12.13 -20.96 -35.46
CA GLN A 38 -11.04 -21.88 -35.75
C GLN A 38 -9.89 -21.72 -34.75
N SER A 39 -9.00 -22.70 -34.69
CA SER A 39 -7.78 -22.57 -33.88
C SER A 39 -6.80 -21.54 -34.49
N PHE A 40 -6.11 -20.78 -33.65
CA PHE A 40 -4.90 -20.05 -34.06
C PHE A 40 -3.71 -20.98 -34.30
N GLY A 41 -3.71 -22.17 -33.70
CA GLY A 41 -2.66 -23.17 -33.80
C GLY A 41 -2.33 -23.80 -32.46
N ASP A 42 -1.25 -24.59 -32.48
CA ASP A 42 -0.66 -25.22 -31.31
C ASP A 42 0.62 -24.48 -30.92
N PHE A 43 0.70 -24.01 -29.68
CA PHE A 43 1.76 -23.12 -29.21
C PHE A 43 2.56 -23.75 -28.08
N GLU A 44 3.85 -23.43 -28.03
CA GLU A 44 4.81 -24.04 -27.10
C GLU A 44 4.54 -23.71 -25.64
N VAL A 45 4.40 -24.75 -24.82
CA VAL A 45 4.29 -24.66 -23.36
C VAL A 45 5.66 -24.35 -22.76
N ASN A 46 5.67 -23.54 -21.70
CA ASN A 46 6.88 -23.27 -20.91
C ASN A 46 7.47 -24.60 -20.39
N PRO A 47 8.73 -24.92 -20.69
CA PRO A 47 9.32 -26.21 -20.34
C PRO A 47 9.34 -26.47 -18.82
N ASP A 48 9.47 -25.44 -17.99
CA ASP A 48 9.43 -25.59 -16.53
C ASP A 48 8.02 -25.91 -16.03
N ILE A 49 6.99 -25.31 -16.63
CA ILE A 49 5.58 -25.64 -16.35
C ILE A 49 5.30 -27.06 -16.83
N LEU A 50 5.69 -27.42 -18.06
CA LEU A 50 5.50 -28.75 -18.62
C LEU A 50 6.10 -29.83 -17.71
N ALA A 51 7.36 -29.66 -17.31
CA ALA A 51 8.04 -30.59 -16.41
C ALA A 51 7.32 -30.70 -15.06
N ALA A 52 6.83 -29.59 -14.52
CA ALA A 52 6.07 -29.57 -13.27
C ALA A 52 4.72 -30.28 -13.41
N LEU A 53 3.95 -30.03 -14.47
CA LEU A 53 2.66 -30.67 -14.73
C LEU A 53 2.79 -32.19 -14.93
N GLN A 54 3.82 -32.63 -15.67
CA GLN A 54 4.08 -34.05 -15.92
C GLN A 54 4.48 -34.81 -14.64
N SER A 55 5.32 -34.19 -13.79
CA SER A 55 5.89 -34.87 -12.62
C SER A 55 5.09 -34.69 -11.33
N LYS A 56 4.29 -33.62 -11.22
CA LYS A 56 3.59 -33.19 -10.00
C LYS A 56 2.15 -32.70 -10.25
N PRO A 57 1.30 -33.48 -10.96
CA PRO A 57 -0.06 -33.06 -11.27
C PRO A 57 -0.94 -32.88 -10.03
N GLN A 58 -0.72 -33.64 -8.95
CA GLN A 58 -1.51 -33.53 -7.72
C GLN A 58 -1.24 -32.21 -6.98
N GLN A 59 0.01 -31.72 -7.02
CA GLN A 59 0.40 -30.42 -6.47
C GLN A 59 -0.15 -29.27 -7.33
N TYR A 60 -0.17 -29.42 -8.66
CA TYR A 60 -0.85 -28.48 -9.54
C TYR A 60 -2.33 -28.36 -9.18
N LEU A 61 -3.03 -29.47 -9.01
CA LEU A 61 -4.46 -29.47 -8.66
C LEU A 61 -4.73 -28.98 -7.23
N ALA A 62 -3.79 -29.14 -6.30
CA ALA A 62 -3.84 -28.46 -5.00
C ALA A 62 -3.74 -26.93 -5.18
N GLY A 63 -2.78 -26.48 -5.99
CA GLY A 63 -2.63 -25.08 -6.35
C GLY A 63 -3.86 -24.47 -7.02
N VAL A 64 -4.57 -25.22 -7.85
CA VAL A 64 -5.80 -24.79 -8.56
C VAL A 64 -6.94 -24.40 -7.62
N VAL A 65 -6.98 -24.92 -6.40
CA VAL A 65 -7.94 -24.43 -5.40
C VAL A 65 -7.46 -23.13 -4.75
N GLY A 66 -6.16 -22.88 -4.79
CA GLY A 66 -5.63 -21.54 -4.63
C GLY A 66 -5.95 -20.92 -3.27
N PRO A 67 -6.31 -19.62 -3.23
CA PRO A 67 -6.66 -18.93 -2.02
C PRO A 67 -7.94 -19.44 -1.33
N ASP A 68 -8.81 -20.20 -2.00
CA ASP A 68 -9.95 -20.84 -1.32
C ASP A 68 -9.52 -21.89 -0.28
N ALA A 69 -8.28 -22.39 -0.35
CA ALA A 69 -7.72 -23.32 0.63
C ALA A 69 -6.39 -22.86 1.24
N TYR A 70 -5.56 -22.08 0.54
CA TYR A 70 -4.18 -21.81 0.95
C TYR A 70 -3.88 -20.30 1.07
N PRO A 71 -3.16 -19.85 2.11
CA PRO A 71 -2.58 -20.67 3.18
C PRO A 71 -3.65 -21.21 4.15
N ASP A 72 -4.79 -20.55 4.18
CA ASP A 72 -6.01 -20.94 4.87
C ASP A 72 -7.19 -20.15 4.26
N LEU A 73 -8.41 -20.64 4.46
CA LEU A 73 -9.64 -20.05 3.92
C LEU A 73 -9.81 -18.56 4.29
N LEU A 74 -9.44 -18.17 5.51
CA LEU A 74 -9.66 -16.82 6.02
C LEU A 74 -8.69 -15.82 5.37
N THR A 75 -7.41 -16.17 5.33
CA THR A 75 -6.38 -15.37 4.64
C THR A 75 -6.69 -15.23 3.16
N GLY A 76 -7.14 -16.32 2.53
CA GLY A 76 -7.59 -16.33 1.13
C GLY A 76 -8.66 -15.27 0.84
N GLN A 77 -9.82 -15.40 1.49
CA GLN A 77 -10.96 -14.53 1.21
C GLN A 77 -10.74 -13.08 1.67
N GLN A 78 -10.03 -12.84 2.76
CA GLN A 78 -9.94 -11.48 3.32
C GLN A 78 -8.74 -10.66 2.80
N ILE A 79 -7.65 -11.33 2.43
CA ILE A 79 -6.39 -10.65 2.09
C ILE A 79 -6.03 -10.86 0.61
N ILE A 80 -6.15 -12.08 0.10
CA ILE A 80 -5.66 -12.43 -1.24
C ILE A 80 -6.71 -12.10 -2.30
N HIS A 81 -7.99 -12.34 -2.02
CA HIS A 81 -9.07 -12.05 -2.95
C HIS A 81 -9.37 -10.56 -3.10
N THR A 82 -9.10 -9.78 -2.06
CA THR A 82 -9.45 -8.36 -2.00
C THR A 82 -8.37 -7.47 -2.63
N SER A 83 -8.73 -6.23 -2.93
CA SER A 83 -7.80 -5.20 -3.43
C SER A 83 -6.89 -4.57 -2.37
N GLY A 84 -6.86 -5.13 -1.15
CA GLY A 84 -6.23 -4.51 0.02
C GLY A 84 -4.69 -4.53 0.07
N SER A 85 -4.04 -5.41 -0.71
CA SER A 85 -2.57 -5.56 -0.65
C SER A 85 -1.82 -4.43 -1.38
N HIS A 86 -0.67 -4.02 -0.87
CA HIS A 86 0.17 -3.01 -1.54
C HIS A 86 0.90 -3.60 -2.76
N SER A 87 1.15 -2.77 -3.78
CA SER A 87 1.98 -3.18 -4.92
C SER A 87 3.41 -3.53 -4.49
N LEU A 88 4.03 -4.46 -5.23
CA LEU A 88 5.45 -4.76 -5.14
C LEU A 88 6.22 -3.77 -6.03
N PRO A 89 7.31 -3.17 -5.53
CA PRO A 89 8.09 -2.23 -6.33
C PRO A 89 8.87 -3.02 -7.39
N ALA A 90 9.22 -2.36 -8.49
CA ALA A 90 10.18 -2.93 -9.42
C ALA A 90 11.54 -3.14 -8.73
N ASP A 91 12.26 -4.18 -9.12
CA ASP A 91 13.66 -4.38 -8.75
C ASP A 91 14.51 -4.41 -10.04
N PRO A 92 15.08 -3.25 -10.43
CA PRO A 92 15.90 -3.15 -11.64
C PRO A 92 17.12 -4.05 -11.60
N SER A 93 17.66 -4.35 -10.40
CA SER A 93 18.84 -5.23 -10.26
C SER A 93 18.53 -6.68 -10.63
N ARG A 94 17.24 -7.04 -10.65
CA ARG A 94 16.73 -8.36 -11.01
C ARG A 94 15.92 -8.37 -12.30
N LEU A 95 15.84 -7.24 -13.00
CA LEU A 95 14.98 -7.05 -14.19
C LEU A 95 13.50 -7.33 -13.90
N GLU A 96 13.06 -7.07 -12.67
CA GLU A 96 11.72 -7.37 -12.20
C GLU A 96 10.80 -6.12 -12.34
N PRO A 97 9.66 -6.20 -13.05
CA PRO A 97 8.70 -5.11 -13.09
C PRO A 97 7.95 -4.93 -11.76
N SER A 98 7.31 -3.77 -11.57
CA SER A 98 6.39 -3.58 -10.44
C SER A 98 5.11 -4.41 -10.64
N SER A 99 4.55 -4.95 -9.56
CA SER A 99 3.23 -5.56 -9.60
C SER A 99 2.14 -4.49 -9.55
N ALA A 100 0.93 -4.83 -9.99
CA ALA A 100 -0.27 -4.13 -9.54
C ALA A 100 -0.51 -4.42 -8.04
N ARG A 101 -1.42 -3.63 -7.45
CA ARG A 101 -1.86 -3.82 -6.05
C ARG A 101 -2.80 -5.01 -5.91
N GLY A 102 -3.15 -5.38 -4.68
CA GLY A 102 -4.14 -6.42 -4.40
C GLY A 102 -3.65 -7.82 -4.77
N SER A 103 -4.52 -8.62 -5.40
CA SER A 103 -4.25 -10.01 -5.75
C SER A 103 -3.02 -10.18 -6.65
N ASP A 104 -2.76 -9.24 -7.56
CA ASP A 104 -1.59 -9.29 -8.44
C ASP A 104 -0.26 -9.27 -7.69
N ALA A 105 -0.18 -8.52 -6.59
CA ALA A 105 1.02 -8.50 -5.75
C ALA A 105 1.31 -9.89 -5.17
N TRP A 106 0.26 -10.63 -4.78
CA TRP A 106 0.37 -12.01 -4.32
C TRP A 106 0.77 -12.98 -5.44
N LEU A 107 0.10 -12.91 -6.59
CA LEU A 107 0.41 -13.78 -7.73
C LEU A 107 1.84 -13.57 -8.23
N THR A 108 2.26 -12.30 -8.36
CA THR A 108 3.62 -11.93 -8.76
C THR A 108 4.65 -12.42 -7.74
N TYR A 109 4.34 -12.28 -6.44
CA TYR A 109 5.21 -12.78 -5.37
C TYR A 109 5.44 -14.28 -5.49
N LEU A 110 4.38 -15.08 -5.58
CA LEU A 110 4.47 -16.53 -5.66
C LEU A 110 5.17 -16.98 -6.94
N TRP A 111 4.84 -16.36 -8.07
CA TRP A 111 5.48 -16.64 -9.36
C TRP A 111 6.99 -16.45 -9.29
N ARG A 112 7.45 -15.30 -8.81
CA ARG A 112 8.89 -14.99 -8.70
C ARG A 112 9.61 -15.88 -7.70
N LYS A 113 8.93 -16.38 -6.67
CA LYS A 113 9.54 -17.35 -5.74
C LYS A 113 9.76 -18.72 -6.39
N ALA A 114 8.87 -19.14 -7.29
CA ALA A 114 8.90 -20.47 -7.89
C ALA A 114 9.64 -20.55 -9.24
N TYR A 115 9.56 -19.49 -10.06
CA TYR A 115 10.01 -19.49 -11.46
C TYR A 115 11.16 -18.53 -11.77
N ARG A 116 11.53 -17.62 -10.87
CA ARG A 116 12.68 -16.74 -11.13
C ARG A 116 13.97 -17.58 -11.14
N PRO A 117 14.84 -17.40 -12.15
CA PRO A 117 16.16 -18.01 -12.13
C PRO A 117 16.94 -17.59 -10.88
N LEU A 118 17.47 -18.57 -10.15
CA LEU A 118 18.36 -18.31 -9.02
C LEU A 118 19.74 -17.91 -9.54
N THR A 119 20.35 -16.90 -8.93
CA THR A 119 21.76 -16.61 -9.18
C THR A 119 22.63 -17.78 -8.74
N PRO A 120 23.84 -17.96 -9.30
CA PRO A 120 24.75 -19.04 -8.87
C PRO A 120 25.05 -19.02 -7.35
N THR A 121 24.98 -17.87 -6.71
CA THR A 121 25.13 -17.74 -5.26
C THR A 121 23.88 -18.20 -4.52
N GLU A 122 22.69 -17.80 -4.96
CA GLU A 122 21.43 -18.28 -4.38
C GLU A 122 21.28 -19.79 -4.53
N GLN A 123 21.63 -20.34 -5.70
CA GLN A 123 21.64 -21.77 -5.95
C GLN A 123 22.57 -22.49 -4.96
N ARG A 124 23.82 -22.02 -4.80
CA ARG A 124 24.76 -22.60 -3.83
C ARG A 124 24.27 -22.53 -2.40
N ILE A 125 23.64 -21.43 -2.00
CA ILE A 125 23.04 -21.30 -0.66
C ILE A 125 21.91 -22.32 -0.51
N GLN A 126 21.01 -22.40 -1.48
CA GLN A 126 19.89 -23.33 -1.44
C GLN A 126 20.35 -24.79 -1.41
N ASP A 127 21.39 -25.14 -2.19
CA ASP A 127 21.99 -26.48 -2.19
C ASP A 127 22.70 -26.76 -0.86
N ALA A 128 23.43 -25.79 -0.30
CA ALA A 128 24.06 -25.94 1.01
C ALA A 128 23.03 -26.13 2.13
N LEU A 129 21.92 -25.38 2.09
CA LEU A 129 20.82 -25.54 3.05
C LEU A 129 20.12 -26.90 2.86
N GLY A 130 19.88 -27.32 1.62
CA GLY A 130 19.24 -28.60 1.30
C GLY A 130 20.09 -29.82 1.67
N ASN A 131 21.41 -29.69 1.66
CA ASN A 131 22.36 -30.76 2.00
C ASN A 131 22.66 -30.86 3.51
N MET A 132 22.10 -30.00 4.37
CA MET A 132 22.28 -30.14 5.83
C MET A 132 21.53 -31.37 6.37
N PRO A 133 22.11 -32.13 7.33
CA PRO A 133 21.41 -33.23 7.99
C PRO A 133 20.08 -32.75 8.59
N GLY A 134 18.98 -33.38 8.19
CA GLY A 134 17.62 -32.96 8.55
C GLY A 134 16.92 -32.06 7.53
N GLY A 135 17.52 -31.79 6.36
CA GLY A 135 16.84 -31.14 5.23
C GLY A 135 16.34 -29.72 5.53
N MET A 136 17.05 -28.96 6.38
CA MET A 136 16.62 -27.63 6.83
C MET A 136 16.49 -26.57 5.70
N GLY A 137 16.94 -26.86 4.48
CA GLY A 137 16.73 -26.03 3.31
C GLY A 137 15.54 -26.46 2.47
N PHE A 138 14.41 -25.80 2.63
CA PHE A 138 13.29 -25.96 1.71
C PHE A 138 13.62 -25.37 0.32
N ARG A 139 13.38 -26.15 -0.75
CA ARG A 139 13.63 -25.72 -2.14
C ARG A 139 12.43 -24.97 -2.72
N ARG A 140 12.57 -23.65 -2.85
CA ARG A 140 11.54 -22.71 -3.35
C ARG A 140 11.17 -22.88 -4.83
N ASP A 141 11.96 -23.59 -5.61
CA ASP A 141 11.83 -23.74 -7.07
C ASP A 141 11.70 -25.21 -7.51
N SER A 142 11.31 -26.10 -6.59
CA SER A 142 11.10 -27.51 -6.91
C SER A 142 9.93 -27.69 -7.90
N ALA A 143 9.92 -28.81 -8.64
CA ALA A 143 8.80 -29.14 -9.55
C ALA A 143 7.43 -29.15 -8.84
N ALA A 144 7.40 -29.56 -7.56
CA ALA A 144 6.19 -29.57 -6.74
C ALA A 144 5.67 -28.15 -6.49
N VAL A 145 6.59 -27.24 -6.16
CA VAL A 145 6.28 -25.82 -5.91
C VAL A 145 5.89 -25.11 -7.20
N ARG A 146 6.60 -25.36 -8.29
CA ARG A 146 6.27 -24.83 -9.62
C ARG A 146 4.88 -25.29 -10.07
N ALA A 147 4.56 -26.57 -9.88
CA ALA A 147 3.23 -27.11 -10.18
C ALA A 147 2.16 -26.40 -9.33
N PHE A 148 2.36 -26.31 -8.01
CA PHE A 148 1.44 -25.62 -7.11
C PHE A 148 1.23 -24.15 -7.50
N VAL A 149 2.29 -23.39 -7.77
CA VAL A 149 2.18 -21.98 -8.15
C VAL A 149 1.51 -21.79 -9.52
N ALA A 150 1.80 -22.64 -10.51
CA ALA A 150 1.07 -22.63 -11.78
C ALA A 150 -0.43 -22.87 -11.55
N GLY A 151 -0.79 -23.83 -10.68
CA GLY A 151 -2.17 -24.05 -10.28
C GLY A 151 -2.79 -22.83 -9.59
N TYR A 152 -2.02 -22.16 -8.73
CA TYR A 152 -2.48 -20.97 -8.03
C TYR A 152 -2.82 -19.81 -8.97
N LEU A 153 -2.07 -19.64 -10.06
CA LEU A 153 -2.41 -18.67 -11.10
C LEU A 153 -3.58 -19.16 -11.99
N THR A 154 -3.72 -20.47 -12.20
CA THR A 154 -4.92 -21.04 -12.86
C THR A 154 -6.20 -20.72 -12.08
N HIS A 155 -6.15 -20.79 -10.75
CA HIS A 155 -7.25 -20.35 -9.90
C HIS A 155 -7.64 -18.90 -10.20
N ALA A 156 -6.65 -18.00 -10.20
CA ALA A 156 -6.87 -16.58 -10.50
C ALA A 156 -7.47 -16.36 -11.90
N ALA A 157 -7.07 -17.16 -12.88
CA ALA A 157 -7.65 -17.12 -14.23
C ALA A 157 -9.13 -17.50 -14.22
N GLY A 158 -9.52 -18.51 -13.44
CA GLY A 158 -10.91 -18.88 -13.27
C GLY A 158 -11.73 -17.83 -12.54
N ASP A 159 -11.23 -17.34 -11.41
CA ASP A 159 -11.95 -16.40 -10.56
C ASP A 159 -12.19 -15.06 -11.26
N MET A 160 -11.21 -14.58 -12.04
CA MET A 160 -11.36 -13.37 -12.85
C MET A 160 -12.62 -13.41 -13.73
N PHE A 161 -12.81 -14.49 -14.51
CA PHE A 161 -13.98 -14.59 -15.39
C PHE A 161 -15.25 -14.91 -14.62
N MET A 162 -15.20 -15.80 -13.64
CA MET A 162 -16.40 -16.19 -12.92
C MET A 162 -16.94 -15.07 -12.03
N HIS A 163 -16.09 -14.25 -11.39
CA HIS A 163 -16.57 -13.09 -10.65
C HIS A 163 -17.20 -12.04 -11.55
N THR A 164 -16.71 -11.86 -12.77
CA THR A 164 -17.40 -10.99 -13.73
C THR A 164 -18.82 -11.46 -14.01
N PHE A 165 -18.99 -12.77 -14.18
CA PHE A 165 -20.29 -13.40 -14.39
C PHE A 165 -21.19 -13.37 -13.15
N VAL A 166 -20.66 -13.74 -11.98
CA VAL A 166 -21.43 -13.83 -10.74
C VAL A 166 -21.80 -12.44 -10.23
N ASN A 167 -20.90 -11.45 -10.31
CA ASN A 167 -21.17 -10.10 -9.82
C ASN A 167 -22.34 -9.45 -10.58
N HIS A 168 -22.61 -9.86 -11.83
CA HIS A 168 -23.81 -9.44 -12.55
C HIS A 168 -25.12 -9.85 -11.85
N TYR A 169 -25.17 -11.07 -11.31
CA TYR A 169 -26.37 -11.59 -10.62
C TYR A 169 -26.36 -11.29 -9.13
N ALA A 170 -25.18 -11.24 -8.50
CA ALA A 170 -25.01 -10.95 -7.09
C ALA A 170 -25.18 -9.46 -6.78
N GLY A 171 -24.82 -8.57 -7.72
CA GLY A 171 -24.95 -7.11 -7.60
C GLY A 171 -23.65 -6.37 -7.29
N GLY A 172 -22.50 -7.04 -7.39
CA GLY A 172 -21.17 -6.49 -7.12
C GLY A 172 -20.24 -7.58 -6.58
N ASP A 173 -19.02 -7.16 -6.21
CA ASP A 173 -17.99 -8.02 -5.61
C ASP A 173 -18.50 -8.71 -4.33
N PHE A 174 -17.92 -9.88 -4.03
CA PHE A 174 -18.29 -10.66 -2.86
C PHE A 174 -18.21 -9.82 -1.59
N SER A 175 -19.35 -9.67 -0.91
CA SER A 175 -19.43 -8.96 0.36
C SER A 175 -20.59 -9.49 1.21
N PHE A 176 -20.36 -9.59 2.51
CA PHE A 176 -21.41 -9.85 3.50
C PHE A 176 -21.82 -8.59 4.27
N ALA A 177 -21.21 -7.44 3.97
CA ALA A 177 -21.50 -6.17 4.64
C ALA A 177 -21.52 -4.99 3.63
N PRO A 178 -22.51 -4.08 3.71
CA PRO A 178 -23.60 -4.05 4.69
C PRO A 178 -24.76 -5.02 4.36
N ASP A 179 -24.75 -5.66 3.19
CA ASP A 179 -25.83 -6.55 2.75
C ASP A 179 -25.38 -8.03 2.65
N PRO A 180 -25.73 -8.91 3.59
CA PRO A 180 -25.35 -10.31 3.57
C PRO A 180 -25.95 -11.11 2.40
N ARG A 181 -26.97 -10.56 1.71
CA ARG A 181 -27.58 -11.22 0.56
C ARG A 181 -26.64 -11.30 -0.64
N ASN A 182 -25.65 -10.41 -0.76
CA ASN A 182 -24.65 -10.50 -1.83
C ASN A 182 -23.85 -11.80 -1.69
N ALA A 183 -23.26 -12.05 -0.51
CA ALA A 183 -22.57 -13.29 -0.20
C ALA A 183 -23.45 -14.54 -0.41
N ALA A 184 -24.72 -14.51 0.01
CA ALA A 184 -25.64 -15.62 -0.22
C ALA A 184 -25.89 -15.90 -1.72
N LYS A 185 -26.05 -14.84 -2.53
CA LYS A 185 -26.21 -14.96 -4.00
C LYS A 185 -24.98 -15.56 -4.65
N HIS A 186 -23.78 -15.12 -4.27
CA HIS A 186 -22.52 -15.74 -4.69
C HIS A 186 -22.51 -17.24 -4.40
N VAL A 187 -22.62 -17.61 -3.12
CA VAL A 187 -22.52 -19.01 -2.68
C VAL A 187 -23.53 -19.91 -3.40
N VAL A 188 -24.79 -19.46 -3.55
CA VAL A 188 -25.84 -20.24 -4.20
C VAL A 188 -25.62 -20.35 -5.71
N LEU A 189 -25.29 -19.25 -6.40
CA LEU A 189 -25.08 -19.26 -7.85
C LEU A 189 -23.87 -20.12 -8.22
N GLU A 190 -22.75 -19.93 -7.53
CA GLU A 190 -21.51 -20.67 -7.74
C GLU A 190 -21.70 -22.15 -7.39
N GLY A 191 -22.42 -22.43 -6.29
CA GLY A 191 -22.82 -23.78 -5.93
C GLY A 191 -23.65 -24.46 -7.01
N TYR A 192 -24.61 -23.74 -7.58
CA TYR A 192 -25.46 -24.27 -8.62
C TYR A 192 -24.70 -24.56 -9.92
N VAL A 193 -23.85 -23.63 -10.35
CA VAL A 193 -22.97 -23.84 -11.51
C VAL A 193 -21.99 -25.00 -11.26
N GLY A 194 -21.46 -25.12 -10.04
CA GLY A 194 -20.64 -26.24 -9.60
C GLY A 194 -21.36 -27.60 -9.68
N GLN A 195 -22.66 -27.64 -9.33
CA GLN A 195 -23.50 -28.83 -9.47
C GLN A 195 -23.70 -29.24 -10.95
N LYS A 196 -23.72 -28.26 -11.87
CA LYS A 196 -23.86 -28.46 -13.31
C LYS A 196 -22.53 -28.64 -14.04
N THR A 197 -21.40 -28.53 -13.35
CA THR A 197 -20.09 -28.85 -13.91
C THR A 197 -19.90 -30.37 -13.97
N ASN A 198 -19.24 -30.89 -15.01
CA ASN A 198 -18.84 -32.30 -15.05
C ASN A 198 -17.96 -32.66 -13.84
N ARG A 199 -18.23 -33.81 -13.24
CA ARG A 199 -17.47 -34.28 -12.07
C ARG A 199 -16.07 -34.73 -12.49
N THR A 200 -15.07 -34.27 -11.73
CA THR A 200 -13.70 -34.77 -11.82
C THR A 200 -13.32 -35.35 -10.47
N VAL A 201 -12.92 -36.63 -10.44
CA VAL A 201 -12.33 -37.23 -9.25
C VAL A 201 -10.82 -37.08 -9.37
N SER A 202 -10.29 -36.01 -8.79
CA SER A 202 -8.86 -35.73 -8.81
C SER A 202 -8.31 -35.79 -7.40
N ARG A 203 -7.21 -36.53 -7.22
CA ARG A 203 -6.45 -36.50 -5.96
C ARG A 203 -5.56 -35.27 -5.97
N THR A 204 -5.51 -34.58 -4.83
CA THR A 204 -4.61 -33.47 -4.60
C THR A 204 -3.62 -33.83 -3.50
N SER A 205 -2.47 -33.18 -3.52
CA SER A 205 -1.41 -33.40 -2.54
C SER A 205 -0.61 -32.12 -2.40
N ILE A 206 -0.26 -31.77 -1.16
CA ILE A 206 0.69 -30.70 -0.86
C ILE A 206 2.10 -31.23 -0.55
N GLU A 207 2.35 -32.53 -0.74
CA GLU A 207 3.66 -33.15 -0.47
C GLU A 207 4.76 -32.44 -1.24
N GLY A 208 5.75 -31.91 -0.52
CA GLY A 208 6.88 -31.15 -1.06
C GLY A 208 6.58 -29.66 -1.26
N VAL A 209 5.43 -29.17 -0.79
CA VAL A 209 4.96 -27.77 -0.91
C VAL A 209 4.63 -27.17 0.47
N GLU A 210 4.53 -27.97 1.52
CA GLU A 210 4.12 -27.53 2.85
C GLU A 210 5.02 -26.41 3.39
N ASP A 211 6.33 -26.60 3.29
CA ASP A 211 7.31 -25.61 3.71
C ASP A 211 7.28 -24.36 2.82
N PHE A 212 6.89 -24.47 1.54
CA PHE A 212 6.65 -23.30 0.68
C PHE A 212 5.52 -22.45 1.24
N ILE A 213 4.37 -23.07 1.49
CA ILE A 213 3.17 -22.40 2.01
C ILE A 213 3.50 -21.78 3.38
N TYR A 214 4.18 -22.53 4.25
CA TYR A 214 4.61 -22.03 5.55
C TYR A 214 5.51 -20.80 5.43
N HIS A 215 6.58 -20.86 4.62
CA HIS A 215 7.57 -19.78 4.57
C HIS A 215 7.12 -18.57 3.75
N GLU A 216 6.37 -18.78 2.68
CA GLU A 216 6.05 -17.73 1.71
C GLU A 216 4.62 -17.18 1.86
N MET A 217 3.73 -17.90 2.56
CA MET A 217 2.33 -17.49 2.69
C MET A 217 1.88 -17.32 4.15
N ILE A 218 2.56 -17.96 5.12
CA ILE A 218 2.15 -17.95 6.54
C ILE A 218 3.10 -17.15 7.43
N LYS A 219 4.39 -17.46 7.41
CA LYS A 219 5.38 -16.95 8.38
C LYS A 219 5.84 -15.52 8.05
N ALA A 220 5.12 -14.51 8.53
CA ALA A 220 5.51 -13.11 8.39
C ALA A 220 6.65 -12.74 9.34
N SER A 221 7.88 -12.96 8.90
CA SER A 221 9.08 -12.55 9.65
C SER A 221 9.28 -11.03 9.59
N PRO A 222 9.91 -10.39 10.60
CA PRO A 222 10.16 -8.95 10.62
C PRO A 222 10.89 -8.48 9.36
N GLY A 223 10.36 -7.46 8.69
CA GLY A 223 10.91 -6.88 7.46
C GLY A 223 10.69 -7.72 6.19
N SER A 224 9.99 -8.84 6.27
CA SER A 224 9.65 -9.65 5.09
C SER A 224 8.63 -8.94 4.20
N VAL A 225 8.59 -9.30 2.91
CA VAL A 225 7.54 -8.84 1.99
C VAL A 225 6.15 -9.24 2.49
N LEU A 226 6.06 -10.44 3.07
CA LEU A 226 4.83 -10.97 3.65
C LEU A 226 4.30 -10.08 4.78
N GLU A 227 5.14 -9.71 5.76
CA GLU A 227 4.77 -8.79 6.84
C GLU A 227 4.52 -7.35 6.34
N GLY A 228 5.40 -6.85 5.47
CA GLY A 228 5.46 -5.44 5.11
C GLY A 228 4.41 -5.00 4.09
N ARG A 229 3.92 -5.92 3.24
CA ARG A 229 3.11 -5.58 2.06
C ARG A 229 1.91 -6.50 1.83
N LEU A 230 2.06 -7.80 2.03
CA LEU A 230 1.07 -8.79 1.58
C LEU A 230 0.05 -9.15 2.66
N LEU A 231 0.44 -9.33 3.93
CA LEU A 231 -0.49 -9.57 5.04
C LEU A 231 -1.05 -8.28 5.66
N LYS A 232 -0.53 -7.11 5.26
CA LYS A 232 -1.13 -5.82 5.63
C LYS A 232 -2.29 -5.53 4.68
N GLY A 233 -3.47 -6.03 5.05
CA GLY A 233 -4.72 -5.88 4.28
C GLY A 233 -5.87 -5.29 5.10
N ALA A 234 -7.09 -5.39 4.57
CA ALA A 234 -8.29 -4.77 5.13
C ALA A 234 -8.75 -5.35 6.48
N THR A 235 -8.28 -6.55 6.86
CA THR A 235 -8.64 -7.21 8.12
C THR A 235 -7.40 -7.65 8.90
N GLN A 236 -7.41 -7.48 10.24
CA GLN A 236 -6.34 -7.93 11.14
C GLN A 236 -6.65 -9.29 11.78
N THR A 237 -7.54 -10.07 11.17
CA THR A 237 -8.14 -11.28 11.78
C THR A 237 -7.56 -12.60 11.29
N SER A 238 -6.63 -12.60 10.33
CA SER A 238 -6.07 -13.86 9.81
C SER A 238 -5.11 -14.52 10.81
N LEU A 239 -5.16 -15.87 10.90
CA LEU A 239 -4.29 -16.65 11.79
C LEU A 239 -2.80 -16.40 11.50
N PRO A 240 -2.33 -16.42 10.23
CA PRO A 240 -0.95 -16.08 9.91
C PRO A 240 -0.52 -14.70 10.41
N TYR A 241 -1.36 -13.68 10.25
CA TYR A 241 -1.02 -12.32 10.67
C TYR A 241 -0.96 -12.20 12.20
N ILE A 242 -1.99 -12.67 12.91
CA ILE A 242 -2.09 -12.56 14.37
C ILE A 242 -0.90 -13.26 15.03
N PHE A 243 -0.67 -14.53 14.69
CA PHE A 243 0.36 -15.32 15.35
C PHE A 243 1.77 -14.94 14.89
N SER A 244 1.98 -14.50 13.64
CA SER A 244 3.28 -13.95 13.23
C SER A 244 3.60 -12.65 13.99
N LYS A 245 2.63 -11.75 14.16
CA LYS A 245 2.82 -10.51 14.92
C LYS A 245 3.16 -10.80 16.38
N LEU A 246 2.42 -11.71 17.02
CA LEU A 246 2.68 -12.15 18.39
C LEU A 246 4.09 -12.76 18.52
N ARG A 247 4.42 -13.72 17.64
CA ARG A 247 5.73 -14.37 17.59
C ARG A 247 6.86 -13.37 17.43
N ASN A 248 6.68 -12.35 16.60
CA ASN A 248 7.69 -11.30 16.40
C ASN A 248 7.89 -10.46 17.67
N GLY A 249 6.81 -10.10 18.38
CA GLY A 249 6.91 -9.40 19.66
C GLY A 249 7.59 -10.23 20.75
N LEU A 250 7.23 -11.52 20.86
CA LEU A 250 7.86 -12.44 21.80
C LEU A 250 9.35 -12.64 21.51
N GLN A 251 9.71 -12.78 20.23
CA GLN A 251 11.12 -12.89 19.83
C GLN A 251 11.90 -11.62 20.20
N GLN A 252 11.35 -10.43 19.96
CA GLN A 252 12.00 -9.18 20.34
C GLN A 252 12.24 -9.09 21.85
N ASP A 253 11.32 -9.59 22.67
CA ASP A 253 11.49 -9.66 24.12
C ASP A 253 12.59 -10.64 24.54
N VAL A 254 12.68 -11.81 23.89
CA VAL A 254 13.76 -12.78 24.10
C VAL A 254 15.10 -12.17 23.70
N ASP A 255 15.18 -11.53 22.53
CA ASP A 255 16.39 -10.89 22.02
C ASP A 255 16.84 -9.74 22.93
N ARG A 256 15.89 -9.01 23.53
CA ARG A 256 16.18 -7.97 24.53
C ARG A 256 16.75 -8.57 25.81
N TYR A 257 16.13 -9.64 26.33
CA TYR A 257 16.66 -10.36 27.50
C TYR A 257 18.08 -10.88 27.27
N ASP A 258 18.34 -11.52 26.13
CA ASP A 258 19.66 -12.11 25.84
C ASP A 258 20.73 -11.04 25.72
N ARG A 259 20.40 -9.91 25.10
CA ARG A 259 21.28 -8.74 25.02
C ARG A 259 21.61 -8.19 26.41
N GLU A 260 20.60 -7.88 27.22
CA GLU A 260 20.79 -7.36 28.59
C GLU A 260 21.54 -8.34 29.50
N ARG A 261 21.31 -9.65 29.32
CA ARG A 261 22.03 -10.71 30.03
C ARG A 261 23.51 -10.73 29.63
N MET A 262 23.82 -10.57 28.34
CA MET A 262 25.19 -10.60 27.81
C MET A 262 25.98 -9.33 28.14
N GLU A 263 25.32 -8.18 28.26
CA GLU A 263 25.91 -6.91 28.70
C GLU A 263 26.33 -6.95 30.19
N ARG A 264 25.65 -7.75 31.02
CA ARG A 264 25.97 -7.92 32.45
C ARG A 264 27.12 -8.91 32.66
N ARG A 265 27.93 -8.70 33.71
CA ARG A 265 29.06 -9.56 34.09
C ARG A 265 28.94 -10.08 35.54
N GLY A 266 29.60 -11.21 35.82
CA GLY A 266 29.74 -11.74 37.18
C GLY A 266 28.40 -11.99 37.91
N PRO A 267 28.31 -11.66 39.22
CA PRO A 267 27.10 -11.87 40.02
C PRO A 267 25.85 -11.15 39.47
N ALA A 268 26.01 -10.01 38.80
CA ALA A 268 24.89 -9.26 38.22
C ALA A 268 24.23 -10.00 37.05
N ARG A 269 25.01 -10.73 36.25
CA ARG A 269 24.49 -11.59 35.18
C ARG A 269 23.71 -12.78 35.74
N LEU A 270 24.22 -13.39 36.82
CA LEU A 270 23.55 -14.48 37.49
C LEU A 270 22.22 -14.01 38.09
N ALA A 271 22.22 -12.92 38.86
CA ALA A 271 21.01 -12.36 39.45
C ALA A 271 19.95 -12.00 38.39
N TYR A 272 20.37 -11.37 37.29
CA TYR A 272 19.46 -11.05 36.18
C TYR A 272 18.94 -12.31 35.48
N SER A 273 19.79 -13.33 35.27
CA SER A 273 19.38 -14.62 34.69
C SER A 273 18.40 -15.36 35.60
N THR A 274 18.60 -15.34 36.91
CA THR A 274 17.68 -15.95 37.88
C THR A 274 16.34 -15.22 37.93
N ALA A 275 16.35 -13.88 37.89
CA ALA A 275 15.12 -13.09 37.96
C ALA A 275 14.29 -13.13 36.67
N ASN A 276 14.94 -13.04 35.50
CA ASN A 276 14.25 -12.86 34.21
C ASN A 276 14.34 -14.08 33.29
N GLY A 277 15.25 -15.02 33.57
CA GLY A 277 15.46 -16.23 32.76
C GLY A 277 14.23 -17.11 32.64
N PRO A 278 13.47 -17.41 33.72
CA PRO A 278 12.25 -18.20 33.60
C PRO A 278 11.22 -17.61 32.62
N VAL A 279 11.07 -16.28 32.61
CA VAL A 279 10.18 -15.58 31.67
C VAL A 279 10.71 -15.66 30.24
N ALA A 280 12.02 -15.50 30.05
CA ALA A 280 12.65 -15.60 28.73
C ALA A 280 12.55 -17.03 28.16
N GLU A 281 12.80 -18.07 28.96
CA GLU A 281 12.65 -19.47 28.53
C GLU A 281 11.19 -19.80 28.20
N TYR A 282 10.23 -19.32 28.99
CA TYR A 282 8.81 -19.47 28.67
C TYR A 282 8.46 -18.80 27.33
N LYS A 283 8.95 -17.57 27.07
CA LYS A 283 8.74 -16.89 25.78
C LYS A 283 9.41 -17.64 24.62
N ARG A 284 10.59 -18.26 24.81
CA ARG A 284 11.22 -19.10 23.79
C ARG A 284 10.42 -20.34 23.46
N ALA A 285 9.93 -21.04 24.48
CA ALA A 285 9.02 -22.17 24.30
C ALA A 285 7.76 -21.72 23.53
N TRP A 286 7.18 -20.60 23.92
CA TRP A 286 6.00 -20.06 23.27
C TRP A 286 6.24 -19.65 21.80
N VAL A 287 7.38 -19.03 21.49
CA VAL A 287 7.79 -18.78 20.09
C VAL A 287 7.89 -20.09 19.31
N ALA A 288 8.46 -21.13 19.92
CA ALA A 288 8.54 -22.44 19.29
C ALA A 288 7.16 -23.08 19.10
N ASP A 289 6.20 -22.86 20.00
CA ASP A 289 4.83 -23.36 19.89
C ASP A 289 4.10 -22.68 18.73
N ILE A 290 4.26 -21.37 18.59
CA ILE A 290 3.75 -20.60 17.43
C ILE A 290 4.39 -21.09 16.13
N ASP A 291 5.72 -21.26 16.09
CA ASP A 291 6.41 -21.74 14.90
C ASP A 291 5.94 -23.18 14.53
N ARG A 292 5.67 -24.06 15.51
CA ARG A 292 5.11 -25.41 15.27
C ARG A 292 3.68 -25.37 14.75
N GLY A 293 2.80 -24.58 15.38
CA GLY A 293 1.40 -24.49 14.97
C GLY A 293 1.24 -23.86 13.58
N LEU A 294 1.93 -22.75 13.30
CA LEU A 294 1.93 -22.14 11.98
C LEU A 294 2.51 -23.08 10.89
N ARG A 295 3.47 -23.94 11.22
CA ARG A 295 4.00 -24.95 10.29
C ARG A 295 3.02 -26.11 10.04
N ALA A 296 2.12 -26.40 10.98
CA ALA A 296 1.08 -27.42 10.79
C ALA A 296 -0.11 -26.92 9.95
N LEU A 297 -0.33 -25.60 9.91
CA LEU A 297 -1.48 -24.99 9.22
C LEU A 297 -1.65 -25.38 7.74
N PRO A 298 -0.61 -25.50 6.88
CA PRO A 298 -0.79 -25.97 5.51
C PRO A 298 -1.47 -27.35 5.41
N GLY A 299 -1.09 -28.28 6.28
CA GLY A 299 -1.67 -29.63 6.35
C GLY A 299 -3.12 -29.59 6.81
N VAL A 300 -3.42 -28.79 7.83
CA VAL A 300 -4.78 -28.57 8.34
C VAL A 300 -5.69 -28.00 7.27
N SER A 301 -5.24 -26.94 6.58
CA SER A 301 -5.95 -26.32 5.46
C SER A 301 -6.21 -27.32 4.33
N HIS A 302 -5.23 -28.16 4.01
CA HIS A 302 -5.40 -29.21 2.99
C HIS A 302 -6.37 -30.31 3.42
N GLU A 303 -6.35 -30.76 4.67
CA GLU A 303 -7.29 -31.75 5.19
C GLU A 303 -8.74 -31.22 5.21
N ILE A 304 -8.93 -29.97 5.65
CA ILE A 304 -10.24 -29.28 5.58
C ILE A 304 -10.69 -29.18 4.13
N SER A 305 -9.80 -28.77 3.22
CA SER A 305 -10.08 -28.74 1.78
C SER A 305 -10.45 -30.14 1.25
N ASN A 306 -9.75 -31.20 1.64
CA ASN A 306 -10.12 -32.56 1.22
C ASN A 306 -11.51 -33.00 1.73
N ALA A 307 -11.89 -32.55 2.93
CA ALA A 307 -13.21 -32.85 3.49
C ALA A 307 -14.35 -32.08 2.81
N ILE A 308 -14.13 -30.81 2.47
CA ILE A 308 -15.19 -29.91 1.97
C ILE A 308 -15.18 -29.78 0.45
N ILE A 309 -13.99 -29.65 -0.13
CA ILE A 309 -13.72 -29.26 -1.51
C ILE A 309 -13.47 -30.49 -2.40
N TYR A 310 -12.55 -31.38 -2.01
CA TYR A 310 -12.15 -32.56 -2.81
C TYR A 310 -12.84 -33.86 -2.40
N ASN A 311 -13.95 -33.78 -1.68
CA ASN A 311 -14.60 -34.98 -1.18
C ASN A 311 -15.03 -35.89 -2.35
N PRO A 312 -14.55 -37.14 -2.44
CA PRO A 312 -14.86 -38.04 -3.54
C PRO A 312 -16.36 -38.34 -3.71
N SER A 313 -17.16 -38.17 -2.66
CA SER A 313 -18.62 -38.30 -2.73
C SER A 313 -19.30 -37.19 -3.56
N GLY A 314 -18.59 -36.08 -3.78
CA GLY A 314 -19.11 -34.86 -4.38
C GLY A 314 -19.94 -34.00 -3.42
N HIS A 315 -19.96 -34.33 -2.12
CA HIS A 315 -20.62 -33.57 -1.07
C HIS A 315 -19.62 -33.18 0.02
N ALA A 316 -19.76 -31.97 0.58
CA ALA A 316 -18.91 -31.51 1.66
C ALA A 316 -19.15 -32.33 2.95
N ASP A 317 -18.07 -32.85 3.54
CA ASP A 317 -18.07 -33.50 4.85
C ASP A 317 -17.68 -32.50 5.93
N MET A 318 -18.68 -31.71 6.35
CA MET A 318 -18.51 -30.69 7.38
C MET A 318 -18.12 -31.29 8.74
N ALA A 319 -18.53 -32.52 9.03
CA ALA A 319 -18.18 -33.19 10.28
C ALA A 319 -16.68 -33.51 10.33
N LYS A 320 -16.13 -34.01 9.21
CA LYS A 320 -14.69 -34.25 9.12
C LYS A 320 -13.89 -32.95 9.17
N ALA A 321 -14.36 -31.91 8.50
CA ALA A 321 -13.70 -30.60 8.54
C ALA A 321 -13.67 -30.02 9.96
N ASP A 322 -14.77 -30.17 10.72
CA ASP A 322 -14.85 -29.71 12.11
C ASP A 322 -13.91 -30.50 13.02
N GLU A 323 -13.85 -31.83 12.85
CA GLU A 323 -12.91 -32.70 13.56
C GLU A 323 -11.45 -32.25 13.33
N VAL A 324 -11.08 -31.96 12.08
CA VAL A 324 -9.72 -31.50 11.72
C VAL A 324 -9.42 -30.13 12.33
N ALA A 325 -10.36 -29.18 12.25
CA ALA A 325 -10.21 -27.86 12.82
C ALA A 325 -10.07 -27.91 14.35
N MET A 326 -10.89 -28.72 15.03
CA MET A 326 -10.84 -28.90 16.49
C MET A 326 -9.56 -29.59 16.95
N ARG A 327 -9.07 -30.58 16.19
CA ARG A 327 -7.76 -31.17 16.46
C ARG A 327 -6.65 -30.12 16.38
N TYR A 328 -6.66 -29.24 15.38
CA TYR A 328 -5.69 -28.15 15.28
C TYR A 328 -5.79 -27.15 16.45
N VAL A 329 -7.01 -26.86 16.93
CA VAL A 329 -7.20 -26.01 18.11
C VAL A 329 -6.52 -26.61 19.35
N VAL A 330 -6.81 -27.89 19.61
CA VAL A 330 -6.31 -28.62 20.78
C VAL A 330 -4.80 -28.81 20.71
N ASP A 331 -4.28 -29.24 19.56
CA ASP A 331 -2.87 -29.62 19.41
C ASP A 331 -1.94 -28.40 19.26
N HIS A 332 -2.46 -27.27 18.77
CA HIS A 332 -1.62 -26.12 18.42
C HIS A 332 -2.17 -24.79 18.92
N VAL A 333 -3.40 -24.39 18.58
CA VAL A 333 -3.86 -23.00 18.84
C VAL A 333 -3.80 -22.63 20.32
N LEU A 334 -4.12 -23.55 21.23
CA LEU A 334 -4.05 -23.29 22.66
C LEU A 334 -2.62 -22.99 23.14
N SER A 335 -1.62 -23.76 22.71
CA SER A 335 -0.21 -23.51 23.06
C SER A 335 0.34 -22.28 22.34
N MET A 336 -0.05 -22.05 21.08
CA MET A 336 0.26 -20.80 20.36
C MET A 336 -0.32 -19.56 21.04
N ALA A 337 -1.41 -19.70 21.82
CA ALA A 337 -1.99 -18.64 22.63
C ALA A 337 -1.32 -18.50 24.02
N GLY A 338 -0.31 -19.31 24.32
CA GLY A 338 0.48 -19.26 25.55
C GLY A 338 0.05 -20.26 26.63
N ALA A 339 -0.87 -21.19 26.35
CA ALA A 339 -1.20 -22.25 27.30
C ALA A 339 0.00 -23.19 27.48
N PRO A 340 0.45 -23.49 28.71
CA PRO A 340 1.53 -24.46 28.91
C PRO A 340 1.10 -25.86 28.47
N ASP A 341 1.98 -26.57 27.76
CA ASP A 341 1.71 -27.92 27.22
C ASP A 341 1.25 -28.94 28.28
N ALA A 342 1.62 -28.77 29.56
CA ALA A 342 1.25 -29.67 30.65
C ALA A 342 -0.13 -29.36 31.31
N VAL A 343 -0.79 -28.24 30.96
CA VAL A 343 -1.92 -27.66 31.73
C VAL A 343 -3.29 -27.79 31.01
N VAL A 344 -3.38 -28.55 29.91
CA VAL A 344 -4.66 -28.83 29.22
C VAL A 344 -5.71 -29.49 30.14
N ALA A 345 -5.35 -29.94 31.35
CA ALA A 345 -6.26 -30.52 32.34
C ALA A 345 -6.86 -29.58 33.41
N THR A 346 -6.48 -28.29 33.54
CA THR A 346 -7.07 -27.42 34.60
C THR A 346 -7.29 -25.96 34.17
N GLY A 347 -8.51 -25.64 33.72
CA GLY A 347 -8.92 -24.33 33.16
C GLY A 347 -8.82 -23.09 34.06
N LYS A 348 -8.39 -23.20 35.34
CA LYS A 348 -8.27 -22.05 36.26
C LYS A 348 -6.92 -21.31 36.18
N PHE A 349 -5.86 -21.94 35.67
CA PHE A 349 -4.53 -21.31 35.59
C PHE A 349 -4.39 -20.31 34.43
N ILE A 350 -5.18 -20.52 33.36
CA ILE A 350 -5.10 -19.79 32.08
C ILE A 350 -5.53 -18.32 32.23
N VAL A 351 -6.57 -18.03 33.01
CA VAL A 351 -7.18 -16.69 33.05
C VAL A 351 -6.35 -15.67 33.84
N ASN A 352 -5.73 -16.08 34.95
CA ASN A 352 -5.06 -15.14 35.85
C ASN A 352 -3.62 -14.81 35.43
N THR A 353 -2.95 -15.69 34.67
CA THR A 353 -1.56 -15.51 34.23
C THR A 353 -1.48 -14.76 32.89
N LEU A 354 -2.43 -14.99 31.97
CA LEU A 354 -2.44 -14.33 30.66
C LEU A 354 -2.76 -12.83 30.75
N GLY A 355 -3.68 -12.41 31.63
CA GLY A 355 -4.06 -11.01 31.79
C GLY A 355 -2.95 -10.11 32.38
N ALA A 356 -1.95 -10.69 33.06
CA ALA A 356 -0.83 -9.95 33.64
C ALA A 356 0.36 -9.79 32.68
N ILE A 357 0.43 -10.61 31.62
CA ILE A 357 1.58 -10.67 30.69
C ILE A 357 1.22 -10.05 29.33
N LEU A 358 -0.07 -9.97 28.96
CA LEU A 358 -0.50 -9.65 27.59
C LEU A 358 -1.66 -8.64 27.56
N PRO A 359 -1.38 -7.33 27.45
CA PRO A 359 -2.44 -6.32 27.33
C PRO A 359 -3.13 -6.28 25.94
N ASP A 360 -2.54 -6.87 24.89
CA ASP A 360 -2.94 -6.57 23.49
C ASP A 360 -3.51 -7.74 22.66
N ILE A 361 -3.70 -8.93 23.24
CA ILE A 361 -4.41 -10.00 22.52
C ILE A 361 -5.91 -9.86 22.80
N PRO A 362 -6.78 -9.74 21.78
CA PRO A 362 -8.22 -9.72 22.00
C PRO A 362 -8.66 -11.08 22.55
N LEU A 363 -8.83 -11.19 23.88
CA LEU A 363 -9.37 -12.38 24.55
C LEU A 363 -10.66 -12.93 23.89
N PRO A 364 -11.60 -12.09 23.38
CA PRO A 364 -12.77 -12.59 22.67
C PRO A 364 -12.48 -13.41 21.40
N PHE A 365 -11.35 -13.16 20.73
CA PHE A 365 -10.92 -13.92 19.54
C PHE A 365 -10.54 -15.35 19.92
N ILE A 366 -9.75 -15.51 20.98
CA ILE A 366 -9.32 -16.82 21.47
C ILE A 366 -10.55 -17.64 21.93
N ASP A 367 -11.49 -17.00 22.62
CA ASP A 367 -12.67 -17.70 23.12
C ASP A 367 -13.62 -18.14 22.00
N GLN A 368 -13.77 -17.34 20.94
CA GLN A 368 -14.54 -17.74 19.74
C GLN A 368 -13.90 -18.92 18.99
N ILE A 369 -12.57 -18.94 18.85
CA ILE A 369 -11.85 -20.04 18.18
C ILE A 369 -11.89 -21.34 18.99
N LYS A 370 -11.85 -21.25 20.34
CA LYS A 370 -11.94 -22.41 21.22
C LYS A 370 -13.25 -23.16 21.10
N GLU A 371 -14.35 -22.43 20.93
CA GLU A 371 -15.70 -23.02 20.94
C GLU A 371 -16.12 -23.54 19.57
N ALA A 372 -15.73 -22.86 18.47
CA ALA A 372 -16.10 -23.27 17.11
C ALA A 372 -15.19 -22.63 16.03
N LEU A 373 -13.91 -23.01 15.95
CA LEU A 373 -12.96 -22.48 14.94
C LEU A 373 -13.52 -22.53 13.52
N LEU A 374 -14.14 -23.65 13.13
CA LEU A 374 -14.67 -23.80 11.77
C LEU A 374 -15.81 -22.81 11.49
N ASP A 375 -16.74 -22.64 12.43
CA ASP A 375 -17.81 -21.64 12.34
C ASP A 375 -17.26 -20.21 12.32
N TYR A 376 -16.27 -19.92 13.16
CA TYR A 376 -15.57 -18.64 13.14
C TYR A 376 -14.94 -18.37 11.77
N MET A 377 -14.19 -19.32 11.21
CA MET A 377 -13.55 -19.18 9.90
C MET A 377 -14.58 -18.91 8.80
N PHE A 378 -15.67 -19.69 8.75
CA PHE A 378 -16.71 -19.48 7.75
C PHE A 378 -17.45 -18.17 7.93
N LYS A 379 -17.79 -17.80 9.17
CA LYS A 379 -18.51 -16.56 9.44
C LYS A 379 -17.68 -15.33 9.12
N GLN A 380 -16.37 -15.37 9.39
CA GLN A 380 -15.47 -14.28 9.03
C GLN A 380 -15.16 -14.25 7.53
N ALA A 381 -15.07 -15.40 6.86
CA ALA A 381 -14.80 -15.48 5.43
C ALA A 381 -16.03 -15.14 4.57
N THR A 382 -17.23 -15.53 5.01
CA THR A 382 -18.45 -15.52 4.18
C THR A 382 -19.64 -14.77 4.77
N GLY A 383 -19.57 -14.38 6.05
CA GLY A 383 -20.71 -13.85 6.80
C GLY A 383 -21.70 -14.90 7.31
N MET A 384 -21.58 -16.17 6.90
CA MET A 384 -22.50 -17.27 7.22
C MET A 384 -21.84 -18.30 8.15
N GLY A 385 -22.62 -18.89 9.05
CA GLY A 385 -22.16 -20.01 9.89
C GLY A 385 -22.14 -21.34 9.13
N VAL A 386 -21.57 -22.39 9.74
CA VAL A 386 -21.41 -23.72 9.10
C VAL A 386 -22.73 -24.31 8.61
N GLU A 387 -23.79 -24.26 9.43
CA GLU A 387 -25.08 -24.87 9.09
C GLU A 387 -25.82 -24.12 7.97
N GLU A 388 -25.75 -22.79 7.96
CA GLU A 388 -26.32 -21.97 6.89
C GLU A 388 -25.59 -22.24 5.57
N LEU A 389 -24.25 -22.22 5.62
CA LEU A 389 -23.42 -22.49 4.46
C LEU A 389 -23.64 -23.91 3.92
N LYS A 390 -23.71 -24.91 4.81
CA LYS A 390 -23.96 -26.32 4.43
C LYS A 390 -25.20 -26.46 3.56
N GLY A 391 -26.32 -25.83 3.93
CA GLY A 391 -27.54 -25.83 3.13
C GLY A 391 -27.31 -25.34 1.70
N TYR A 392 -26.65 -24.19 1.54
CA TYR A 392 -26.34 -23.62 0.23
C TYR A 392 -25.32 -24.44 -0.57
N LEU A 393 -24.33 -25.06 0.08
CA LEU A 393 -23.31 -25.85 -0.61
C LEU A 393 -23.81 -27.24 -1.02
N THR A 394 -24.68 -27.87 -0.23
CA THR A 394 -25.13 -29.26 -0.50
C THR A 394 -26.31 -29.32 -1.45
N ASP A 395 -27.21 -28.33 -1.40
CA ASP A 395 -28.41 -28.29 -2.25
C ASP A 395 -28.71 -26.87 -2.75
N PRO A 396 -27.80 -26.29 -3.56
CA PRO A 396 -27.99 -24.94 -4.09
C PRO A 396 -29.25 -24.83 -4.96
N ALA A 397 -29.67 -25.94 -5.60
CA ALA A 397 -30.82 -25.98 -6.49
C ALA A 397 -32.16 -25.66 -5.79
N THR A 398 -32.32 -26.06 -4.52
CA THR A 398 -33.55 -25.76 -3.75
C THR A 398 -33.57 -24.34 -3.18
N HIS A 399 -32.40 -23.70 -3.10
CA HIS A 399 -32.26 -22.32 -2.65
C HIS A 399 -32.22 -21.29 -3.78
N PHE A 400 -31.93 -21.72 -5.02
CA PHE A 400 -31.68 -20.85 -6.16
C PHE A 400 -32.75 -19.78 -6.37
N ASP A 401 -34.00 -20.18 -6.62
CA ASP A 401 -35.07 -19.23 -6.93
C ASP A 401 -35.33 -18.25 -5.79
N ARG A 402 -35.27 -18.73 -4.54
CA ARG A 402 -35.48 -17.89 -3.35
C ARG A 402 -34.39 -16.84 -3.22
N VAL A 403 -33.12 -17.22 -3.42
CA VAL A 403 -31.97 -16.34 -3.19
C VAL A 403 -31.73 -15.42 -4.37
N MET A 404 -31.77 -15.94 -5.60
CA MET A 404 -31.47 -15.17 -6.81
C MET A 404 -32.57 -14.18 -7.18
N ASN A 405 -33.84 -14.43 -6.77
CA ASN A 405 -34.94 -13.47 -6.93
C ASN A 405 -35.17 -12.57 -5.71
N ALA A 406 -34.41 -12.74 -4.62
CA ALA A 406 -34.53 -11.87 -3.46
C ALA A 406 -34.06 -10.44 -3.80
N PRO A 407 -34.81 -9.40 -3.41
CA PRO A 407 -34.32 -8.02 -3.51
C PRO A 407 -33.09 -7.83 -2.60
N GLY A 408 -32.11 -7.06 -3.07
CA GLY A 408 -30.81 -6.87 -2.39
C GLY A 408 -29.63 -7.54 -3.10
N GLY A 409 -28.46 -7.53 -2.47
CA GLY A 409 -27.18 -8.01 -3.02
C GLY A 409 -26.35 -6.93 -3.73
N GLY A 410 -26.96 -5.78 -4.02
CA GLY A 410 -26.34 -4.63 -4.66
C GLY A 410 -27.35 -3.92 -5.56
N PRO A 411 -27.08 -2.67 -5.97
CA PRO A 411 -28.02 -1.88 -6.76
C PRO A 411 -28.26 -2.43 -8.17
N ASN A 412 -27.37 -3.31 -8.67
CA ASN A 412 -27.36 -3.78 -10.06
C ASN A 412 -27.55 -5.30 -10.20
N ALA A 413 -27.99 -5.99 -9.14
CA ALA A 413 -28.16 -7.45 -9.17
C ALA A 413 -29.25 -7.88 -10.16
N ALA A 414 -28.88 -8.60 -11.22
CA ALA A 414 -29.82 -9.19 -12.15
C ALA A 414 -30.58 -10.35 -11.49
N LEU A 415 -31.91 -10.29 -11.52
CA LEU A 415 -32.76 -11.36 -11.01
C LEU A 415 -32.93 -12.45 -12.08
N ILE A 416 -32.89 -13.71 -11.65
CA ILE A 416 -33.06 -14.84 -12.56
C ILE A 416 -33.67 -16.04 -11.83
N THR A 417 -34.57 -16.74 -12.51
CA THR A 417 -35.08 -18.04 -12.03
C THR A 417 -34.15 -19.16 -12.49
N ARG A 418 -34.16 -20.27 -11.76
CA ARG A 418 -33.38 -21.48 -12.09
C ARG A 418 -33.71 -22.00 -13.48
N GLU A 419 -34.98 -22.01 -13.85
CA GLU A 419 -35.43 -22.46 -15.17
C GLU A 419 -34.88 -21.58 -16.30
N ALA A 420 -34.96 -20.24 -16.15
CA ALA A 420 -34.39 -19.31 -17.12
C ALA A 420 -32.86 -19.42 -17.15
N PHE A 421 -32.21 -19.62 -16.01
CA PHE A 421 -30.77 -19.83 -15.92
C PHE A 421 -30.32 -21.09 -16.68
N ASP A 422 -30.98 -22.22 -16.45
CA ASP A 422 -30.70 -23.49 -17.13
C ASP A 422 -30.88 -23.39 -18.65
N ARG A 423 -31.94 -22.69 -19.10
CA ARG A 423 -32.28 -22.52 -20.52
C ARG A 423 -31.38 -21.51 -21.23
N ASP A 424 -31.29 -20.30 -20.69
CA ASP A 424 -30.73 -19.15 -21.40
C ASP A 424 -29.23 -18.96 -21.15
N VAL A 425 -28.76 -19.37 -19.97
CA VAL A 425 -27.38 -19.13 -19.52
C VAL A 425 -26.53 -20.38 -19.65
N LEU A 426 -26.91 -21.47 -18.97
CA LEU A 426 -26.17 -22.74 -19.02
C LEU A 426 -26.45 -23.56 -20.29
N LYS A 427 -27.52 -23.25 -21.01
CA LYS A 427 -27.93 -23.91 -22.27
C LYS A 427 -27.94 -25.43 -22.12
N LEU A 428 -28.60 -25.90 -21.05
CA LEU A 428 -28.57 -27.32 -20.71
C LEU A 428 -29.23 -28.17 -21.79
N ASP A 429 -30.20 -27.68 -22.58
CA ASP A 429 -30.81 -28.41 -23.71
C ASP A 429 -31.24 -29.86 -23.34
N GLY A 430 -31.67 -30.08 -22.09
CA GLY A 430 -32.02 -31.41 -21.54
C GLY A 430 -30.87 -32.22 -20.93
N ARG A 431 -29.64 -31.68 -20.93
CA ARG A 431 -28.43 -32.27 -20.33
C ARG A 431 -28.34 -31.97 -18.84
N SER A 432 -27.61 -32.81 -18.11
CA SER A 432 -27.31 -32.58 -16.69
C SER A 432 -26.17 -31.59 -16.47
N HIS A 433 -25.30 -31.41 -17.47
CA HIS A 433 -24.11 -30.56 -17.39
C HIS A 433 -24.04 -29.60 -18.57
N PHE A 434 -23.46 -28.42 -18.34
CA PHE A 434 -23.20 -27.46 -19.42
C PHE A 434 -21.98 -27.88 -20.25
N ASP A 435 -21.91 -27.35 -21.45
CA ASP A 435 -20.78 -27.49 -22.35
C ASP A 435 -19.81 -26.32 -22.13
N SER A 436 -18.56 -26.63 -21.78
CA SER A 436 -17.55 -25.61 -21.48
C SER A 436 -17.31 -24.68 -22.67
N ASP A 437 -17.49 -25.15 -23.90
CA ASP A 437 -17.25 -24.34 -25.11
C ASP A 437 -18.42 -23.39 -25.43
N ARG A 438 -19.60 -23.64 -24.84
CA ARG A 438 -20.82 -22.84 -25.03
C ARG A 438 -21.16 -21.94 -23.84
N PHE A 439 -20.46 -22.11 -22.72
CA PHE A 439 -20.61 -21.31 -21.51
C PHE A 439 -19.37 -20.38 -21.36
N PRO A 440 -19.48 -19.09 -21.73
CA PRO A 440 -18.33 -18.19 -21.84
C PRO A 440 -17.38 -18.14 -20.63
N PRO A 441 -17.86 -18.07 -19.36
CA PRO A 441 -16.95 -18.08 -18.22
C PRO A 441 -16.06 -19.32 -18.16
N ALA A 442 -16.61 -20.49 -18.51
CA ALA A 442 -15.88 -21.76 -18.53
C ALA A 442 -14.85 -21.80 -19.67
N PHE A 443 -15.27 -21.47 -20.90
CA PHE A 443 -14.37 -21.39 -22.05
C PHE A 443 -13.22 -20.42 -21.78
N ASN A 444 -13.52 -19.21 -21.31
CA ASN A 444 -12.54 -18.16 -21.05
C ASN A 444 -11.54 -18.60 -19.97
N THR A 445 -12.00 -19.29 -18.92
CA THR A 445 -11.14 -19.88 -17.88
C THR A 445 -10.15 -20.89 -18.47
N ILE A 446 -10.63 -21.84 -19.27
CA ILE A 446 -9.78 -22.84 -19.94
C ILE A 446 -8.79 -22.15 -20.88
N GLN A 447 -9.26 -21.21 -21.69
CA GLN A 447 -8.45 -20.52 -22.68
C GLN A 447 -7.34 -19.69 -22.05
N MET A 448 -7.63 -18.97 -20.94
CA MET A 448 -6.63 -18.22 -20.19
C MET A 448 -5.63 -19.11 -19.46
N THR A 449 -6.09 -20.25 -18.94
CA THR A 449 -5.19 -21.26 -18.33
C THR A 449 -4.18 -21.78 -19.35
N LYS A 450 -4.61 -22.01 -20.60
CA LYS A 450 -3.69 -22.38 -21.68
C LYS A 450 -2.70 -21.25 -22.01
N LEU A 451 -3.15 -20.00 -22.03
CA LEU A 451 -2.26 -18.84 -22.26
C LEU A 451 -1.23 -18.69 -21.13
N LEU A 452 -1.60 -19.00 -19.89
CA LEU A 452 -0.70 -19.04 -18.73
C LEU A 452 0.41 -20.07 -18.91
N PHE A 453 0.14 -21.18 -19.58
CA PHE A 453 1.14 -22.23 -19.85
C PHE A 453 2.15 -21.87 -20.93
N LEU A 454 1.91 -20.85 -21.74
CA LEU A 454 2.79 -20.53 -22.86
C LEU A 454 4.18 -20.10 -22.38
N SER A 455 5.19 -20.61 -23.08
CA SER A 455 6.54 -20.05 -23.03
C SER A 455 6.53 -18.63 -23.61
N GLU A 456 7.59 -17.86 -23.35
CA GLU A 456 7.78 -16.57 -24.02
C GLU A 456 7.73 -16.72 -25.54
N LYS A 457 8.37 -17.77 -26.08
CA LYS A 457 8.32 -18.08 -27.51
C LYS A 457 6.90 -18.41 -27.96
N GLY A 458 6.17 -19.26 -27.23
CA GLY A 458 4.78 -19.60 -27.52
C GLY A 458 3.86 -18.38 -27.56
N MET A 459 4.04 -17.44 -26.64
CA MET A 459 3.29 -16.17 -26.63
C MET A 459 3.68 -15.27 -27.80
N ARG A 460 4.98 -15.14 -28.12
CA ARG A 460 5.44 -14.40 -29.32
C ARG A 460 4.86 -14.99 -30.60
N ASP A 461 4.88 -16.31 -30.73
CA ASP A 461 4.34 -17.04 -31.89
C ASP A 461 2.83 -16.81 -32.02
N LEU A 462 2.07 -16.84 -30.92
CA LEU A 462 0.65 -16.52 -30.90
C LEU A 462 0.37 -15.10 -31.40
N LEU A 463 1.05 -14.10 -30.83
CA LEU A 463 0.88 -12.70 -31.22
C LEU A 463 1.26 -12.47 -32.68
N ALA A 464 2.30 -13.16 -33.17
CA ALA A 464 2.68 -13.12 -34.58
C ALA A 464 1.57 -13.69 -35.48
N VAL A 465 1.00 -14.86 -35.14
CA VAL A 465 -0.12 -15.45 -35.89
C VAL A 465 -1.31 -14.50 -35.92
N MET A 466 -1.67 -13.87 -34.81
CA MET A 466 -2.77 -12.90 -34.76
C MET A 466 -2.57 -11.75 -35.75
N ARG A 467 -1.35 -11.19 -35.81
CA ARG A 467 -0.99 -10.12 -36.77
C ARG A 467 -1.05 -10.60 -38.21
N THR A 468 -0.62 -11.82 -38.52
CA THR A 468 -0.76 -12.37 -39.88
C THR A 468 -2.22 -12.52 -40.32
N GLN A 469 -3.15 -12.64 -39.36
CA GLN A 469 -4.59 -12.67 -39.60
C GLN A 469 -5.25 -11.28 -39.57
N GLY A 470 -4.46 -10.20 -39.54
CA GLY A 470 -4.96 -8.82 -39.52
C GLY A 470 -5.56 -8.38 -38.19
N ILE A 471 -5.26 -9.09 -37.09
CA ILE A 471 -5.69 -8.72 -35.74
C ILE A 471 -4.60 -7.83 -35.14
N ASP A 472 -4.98 -6.64 -34.68
CA ASP A 472 -4.06 -5.78 -33.94
C ASP A 472 -3.72 -6.43 -32.59
N ALA A 473 -2.44 -6.78 -32.42
CA ALA A 473 -1.95 -7.51 -31.25
C ALA A 473 -0.73 -6.79 -30.66
N PRO A 474 -0.73 -6.55 -29.33
CA PRO A 474 0.31 -5.81 -28.64
C PRO A 474 1.66 -6.53 -28.74
N ASP A 475 2.76 -5.78 -28.72
CA ASP A 475 4.07 -6.36 -28.47
C ASP A 475 4.17 -6.85 -27.03
N LEU A 476 5.02 -7.85 -26.81
CA LEU A 476 5.44 -8.20 -25.46
C LEU A 476 6.11 -6.97 -24.80
N PRO A 477 5.94 -6.78 -23.48
CA PRO A 477 6.57 -5.66 -22.77
C PRO A 477 8.08 -5.56 -23.06
N ALA A 478 8.51 -4.42 -23.61
CA ALA A 478 9.91 -4.19 -23.95
C ALA A 478 10.75 -3.91 -22.69
N GLY A 479 12.00 -4.39 -22.68
CA GLY A 479 12.98 -4.07 -21.63
C GLY A 479 12.87 -4.90 -20.35
N VAL A 480 11.89 -5.82 -20.24
CA VAL A 480 11.78 -6.79 -19.15
C VAL A 480 11.47 -8.18 -19.71
N PRO A 481 12.00 -9.27 -19.12
CA PRO A 481 11.60 -10.63 -19.49
C PRO A 481 10.10 -10.84 -19.31
N TYR A 482 9.47 -11.57 -20.23
CA TYR A 482 8.08 -11.96 -20.08
C TYR A 482 7.95 -12.98 -18.94
N GLU A 483 7.21 -12.63 -17.89
CA GLU A 483 7.02 -13.50 -16.72
C GLU A 483 5.86 -14.48 -16.94
N ASN A 484 4.62 -13.97 -17.04
CA ASN A 484 3.41 -14.76 -17.29
C ASN A 484 2.24 -13.85 -17.71
N VAL A 485 1.26 -14.37 -18.46
CA VAL A 485 0.09 -13.61 -18.95
C VAL A 485 -0.81 -13.12 -17.82
N MET A 486 -0.81 -13.81 -16.67
CA MET A 486 -1.69 -13.55 -15.51
C MET A 486 -1.17 -12.48 -14.55
N LEU A 487 -0.04 -11.83 -14.86
CA LEU A 487 0.62 -10.89 -13.97
C LEU A 487 0.53 -9.44 -14.49
N GLY A 488 0.56 -8.48 -13.55
CA GLY A 488 0.61 -7.05 -13.79
C GLY A 488 -0.74 -6.33 -13.87
N PHE A 489 -1.86 -6.99 -13.59
CA PHE A 489 -3.19 -6.37 -13.82
C PHE A 489 -4.30 -6.72 -12.81
N LEU A 490 -4.27 -7.91 -12.19
CA LEU A 490 -5.38 -8.38 -11.35
C LEU A 490 -5.44 -7.71 -9.97
N THR A 491 -6.16 -6.61 -9.84
CA THR A 491 -6.23 -5.92 -8.54
C THR A 491 -7.10 -6.60 -7.48
N SER A 492 -8.00 -7.49 -7.88
CA SER A 492 -8.93 -8.21 -6.99
C SER A 492 -9.33 -9.51 -7.67
N LEU A 493 -9.46 -10.60 -6.92
CA LEU A 493 -10.11 -11.82 -7.43
C LEU A 493 -11.62 -11.72 -7.30
N ASP A 494 -12.16 -11.06 -6.26
CA ASP A 494 -13.61 -10.86 -6.13
C ASP A 494 -14.18 -9.84 -7.13
N GLY A 495 -13.30 -9.08 -7.78
CA GLY A 495 -13.64 -8.00 -8.70
C GLY A 495 -14.01 -8.50 -10.10
N GLY A 496 -15.07 -7.94 -10.68
CA GLY A 496 -15.40 -8.14 -12.08
C GLY A 496 -14.55 -7.27 -13.01
N ASN A 497 -14.34 -7.71 -14.25
CA ASN A 497 -13.75 -6.92 -15.34
C ASN A 497 -12.30 -6.43 -15.10
N GLY A 498 -11.56 -7.03 -14.17
CA GLY A 498 -10.21 -6.58 -13.78
C GLY A 498 -9.16 -6.58 -14.90
N TRP A 499 -9.44 -7.20 -16.05
CA TRP A 499 -8.55 -7.23 -17.21
C TRP A 499 -8.59 -5.97 -18.08
N HIS A 500 -9.57 -5.08 -17.91
CA HIS A 500 -9.72 -3.87 -18.75
C HIS A 500 -10.11 -2.61 -17.97
N GLY A 501 -9.95 -1.43 -18.59
CA GLY A 501 -10.46 -0.15 -18.05
C GLY A 501 -9.52 0.66 -17.14
N SER A 502 -8.22 0.32 -17.04
CA SER A 502 -7.25 1.15 -16.31
C SER A 502 -5.82 1.08 -16.89
N THR A 503 -4.89 1.86 -16.32
CA THR A 503 -3.44 1.79 -16.58
C THR A 503 -2.82 0.42 -16.27
N ASN A 504 -3.52 -0.43 -15.50
CA ASN A 504 -3.12 -1.79 -15.15
C ASN A 504 -4.04 -2.82 -15.82
N SER A 505 -4.35 -2.67 -17.10
CA SER A 505 -5.08 -3.68 -17.88
C SER A 505 -4.16 -4.81 -18.32
N SER A 506 -4.75 -6.00 -18.56
CA SER A 506 -4.05 -7.10 -19.21
C SER A 506 -3.45 -6.58 -20.52
N PHE A 507 -2.18 -6.92 -20.81
CA PHE A 507 -1.56 -6.41 -22.02
C PHE A 507 -2.31 -6.83 -23.28
N LEU A 508 -2.97 -8.00 -23.26
CA LEU A 508 -3.84 -8.51 -24.34
C LEU A 508 -5.11 -7.66 -24.57
N ALA A 509 -5.53 -6.88 -23.56
CA ALA A 509 -6.67 -5.98 -23.63
C ALA A 509 -6.30 -4.52 -23.91
N ARG A 510 -5.00 -4.22 -24.14
CA ARG A 510 -4.53 -2.87 -24.49
C ARG A 510 -4.86 -2.49 -25.94
N GLY A 511 -4.64 -1.22 -26.27
CA GLY A 511 -4.98 -0.68 -27.59
C GLY A 511 -6.49 -0.63 -27.75
N ASP A 512 -6.98 -1.13 -28.88
CA ASP A 512 -8.41 -1.27 -29.12
C ASP A 512 -8.99 -2.58 -28.54
N GLY A 513 -8.18 -3.43 -27.92
CA GLY A 513 -8.58 -4.72 -27.33
C GLY A 513 -8.88 -5.83 -28.35
N GLN A 514 -8.45 -5.69 -29.61
CA GLN A 514 -8.67 -6.71 -30.64
C GLN A 514 -8.10 -8.08 -30.28
N ALA A 515 -6.89 -8.12 -29.71
CA ALA A 515 -6.30 -9.39 -29.28
C ALA A 515 -7.20 -10.11 -28.25
N TRP A 516 -7.63 -9.40 -27.21
CA TRP A 516 -8.56 -9.92 -26.21
C TRP A 516 -9.86 -10.45 -26.83
N ARG A 517 -10.52 -9.65 -27.67
CA ARG A 517 -11.79 -10.02 -28.32
C ARG A 517 -11.68 -11.24 -29.24
N ASN A 518 -10.51 -11.51 -29.80
CA ASN A 518 -10.30 -12.68 -30.64
C ASN A 518 -9.82 -13.91 -29.85
N LEU A 519 -9.51 -13.79 -28.56
CA LEU A 519 -9.12 -14.90 -27.70
C LEU A 519 -10.26 -15.36 -26.78
N PHE A 520 -11.14 -14.46 -26.36
CA PHE A 520 -12.17 -14.73 -25.37
C PHE A 520 -13.57 -14.56 -25.94
N LEU A 521 -14.55 -15.22 -25.35
CA LEU A 521 -15.97 -15.02 -25.62
C LEU A 521 -16.48 -13.84 -24.78
N HIS A 522 -17.38 -13.02 -25.34
CA HIS A 522 -18.15 -12.09 -24.53
C HIS A 522 -18.98 -12.86 -23.51
N GLN A 523 -18.92 -12.44 -22.26
CA GLN A 523 -19.68 -13.08 -21.19
C GLN A 523 -20.61 -12.08 -20.50
N ILE A 524 -21.64 -12.62 -19.86
CA ILE A 524 -22.54 -11.84 -19.02
C ILE A 524 -21.72 -11.17 -17.92
N GLY A 525 -21.96 -9.88 -17.69
CA GLY A 525 -21.21 -9.05 -16.74
C GLY A 525 -20.02 -8.30 -17.33
N ASP A 526 -19.62 -8.56 -18.57
CA ASP A 526 -18.56 -7.80 -19.24
C ASP A 526 -18.97 -6.33 -19.42
N ASN A 527 -18.07 -5.40 -19.08
CA ASN A 527 -18.30 -3.98 -19.35
C ASN A 527 -18.16 -3.70 -20.85
N THR A 528 -19.01 -2.83 -21.38
CA THR A 528 -19.12 -2.52 -22.82
C THR A 528 -17.91 -1.77 -23.41
N VAL A 529 -16.90 -1.41 -22.60
CA VAL A 529 -15.73 -0.62 -23.01
C VAL A 529 -14.89 -1.32 -24.09
N LEU A 530 -14.96 -2.65 -24.18
CA LEU A 530 -14.32 -3.42 -25.26
C LEU A 530 -15.26 -3.71 -26.44
N ALA A 531 -16.50 -3.26 -26.46
CA ALA A 531 -17.38 -3.41 -27.63
C ALA A 531 -16.87 -2.51 -28.77
N SER A 532 -16.61 -3.11 -29.94
CA SER A 532 -16.15 -2.38 -31.12
C SER A 532 -17.16 -1.28 -31.50
N PRO A 533 -16.73 -0.06 -31.88
CA PRO A 533 -17.61 0.98 -32.41
C PRO A 533 -18.39 0.53 -33.66
N ASP A 534 -17.88 -0.44 -34.41
CA ASP A 534 -18.36 -0.79 -35.76
C ASP A 534 -19.25 -2.04 -35.83
N GLN A 535 -19.61 -2.64 -34.69
CA GLN A 535 -20.54 -3.78 -34.68
C GLN A 535 -21.60 -3.61 -33.59
N ALA A 536 -22.55 -2.70 -33.85
CA ALA A 536 -23.73 -2.53 -33.01
C ALA A 536 -24.75 -3.66 -33.24
N PRO A 537 -25.12 -4.45 -32.21
CA PRO A 537 -26.43 -5.07 -32.16
C PRO A 537 -27.47 -4.03 -31.70
N LEU A 538 -28.67 -4.11 -32.28
CA LEU A 538 -29.84 -3.27 -31.98
C LEU A 538 -30.38 -3.50 -30.55
N THR A 539 -29.69 -2.99 -29.53
CA THR A 539 -30.20 -2.90 -28.14
C THR A 539 -30.13 -1.45 -27.67
N PRO A 540 -31.01 -0.99 -26.75
CA PRO A 540 -31.09 0.42 -26.37
C PRO A 540 -29.73 0.89 -25.82
N PRO A 541 -29.28 2.10 -26.18
CA PRO A 541 -27.97 2.60 -25.80
C PRO A 541 -27.95 2.78 -24.29
N ASP A 542 -27.03 2.12 -23.63
CA ASP A 542 -26.43 2.48 -22.35
C ASP A 542 -27.33 3.20 -21.32
N ASP A 543 -27.68 2.49 -20.26
CA ASP A 543 -28.36 3.02 -19.08
C ASP A 543 -27.44 3.83 -18.14
N THR A 544 -26.15 4.02 -18.49
CA THR A 544 -25.24 4.87 -17.75
C THR A 544 -25.61 6.35 -17.86
N GLY A 545 -25.22 7.11 -16.83
CA GLY A 545 -25.40 8.57 -16.76
C GLY A 545 -26.78 9.03 -16.31
N PHE A 546 -27.77 8.15 -16.15
CA PHE A 546 -29.09 8.50 -15.60
C PHE A 546 -29.02 8.65 -14.07
N GLU A 547 -29.43 9.80 -13.55
CA GLU A 547 -29.63 10.03 -12.13
C GLU A 547 -31.12 10.03 -11.79
N LEU A 548 -31.51 9.33 -10.72
CA LEU A 548 -32.89 9.34 -10.23
C LEU A 548 -33.29 10.77 -9.81
N ILE A 549 -34.40 11.24 -10.38
CA ILE A 549 -35.06 12.49 -10.00
C ILE A 549 -36.03 12.19 -8.87
N ASP A 550 -36.88 11.18 -9.07
CA ASP A 550 -37.82 10.66 -8.07
C ASP A 550 -37.93 9.13 -8.21
N LYS A 551 -38.92 8.54 -7.53
CA LYS A 551 -39.18 7.09 -7.59
C LYS A 551 -39.68 6.58 -8.96
N ASN A 552 -40.00 7.47 -9.90
CA ASN A 552 -40.64 7.17 -11.17
C ASN A 552 -39.81 7.58 -12.38
N TRP A 553 -38.89 8.54 -12.24
CA TRP A 553 -38.14 9.13 -13.33
C TRP A 553 -36.66 9.27 -12.98
N ALA A 554 -35.82 8.91 -13.94
CA ALA A 554 -34.40 9.27 -13.96
C ALA A 554 -34.14 10.18 -15.16
N ALA A 555 -33.12 11.03 -15.08
CA ALA A 555 -32.68 11.84 -16.21
C ALA A 555 -31.18 11.90 -16.37
N ARG A 556 -30.74 12.27 -17.56
CA ARG A 556 -29.36 12.67 -17.83
C ARG A 556 -29.34 13.89 -18.75
N VAL A 557 -28.27 14.65 -18.68
CA VAL A 557 -27.99 15.72 -19.63
C VAL A 557 -27.28 15.10 -20.84
N ASP A 558 -27.84 15.27 -22.03
CA ASP A 558 -27.21 14.76 -23.25
C ASP A 558 -26.41 15.85 -23.98
N GLU A 559 -26.88 17.10 -23.94
CA GLU A 559 -26.26 18.18 -24.69
C GLU A 559 -26.58 19.55 -24.08
N VAL A 560 -25.63 20.49 -24.14
CA VAL A 560 -25.85 21.90 -23.84
C VAL A 560 -25.45 22.73 -25.06
N LYS A 561 -26.37 23.52 -25.60
CA LYS A 561 -26.12 24.48 -26.67
C LYS A 561 -26.30 25.89 -26.18
N TYR A 562 -25.39 26.76 -26.58
CA TYR A 562 -25.45 28.19 -26.32
C TYR A 562 -25.81 28.89 -27.62
N ASP A 563 -26.82 29.76 -27.57
CA ASP A 563 -27.26 30.46 -28.77
C ASP A 563 -26.23 31.54 -29.17
N LYS A 564 -25.49 31.27 -30.25
CA LYS A 564 -24.50 32.18 -30.83
C LYS A 564 -25.14 33.38 -31.53
N ALA A 565 -26.40 33.29 -31.97
CA ALA A 565 -27.06 34.33 -32.76
C ALA A 565 -27.84 35.32 -31.89
N ALA A 566 -28.48 34.87 -30.80
CA ALA A 566 -29.22 35.75 -29.89
C ALA A 566 -28.41 36.19 -28.65
N GLY A 567 -27.29 35.52 -28.32
CA GLY A 567 -26.38 35.89 -27.22
C GLY A 567 -26.96 35.83 -25.80
N ARG A 568 -28.22 35.42 -25.65
CA ARG A 568 -28.94 35.48 -24.38
C ARG A 568 -29.49 34.13 -23.89
N GLN A 569 -29.50 33.11 -24.75
CA GLN A 569 -30.18 31.85 -24.47
C GLN A 569 -29.23 30.66 -24.27
N VAL A 570 -29.62 29.73 -23.41
CA VAL A 570 -28.98 28.43 -23.17
C VAL A 570 -30.02 27.34 -23.39
N ALA A 571 -29.72 26.36 -24.24
CA ALA A 571 -30.56 25.21 -24.51
C ALA A 571 -29.91 23.94 -23.93
N VAL A 572 -30.60 23.27 -23.01
CA VAL A 572 -30.16 22.02 -22.39
C VAL A 572 -31.04 20.90 -22.92
N THR A 573 -30.46 19.94 -23.63
CA THR A 573 -31.12 18.70 -24.05
C THR A 573 -30.93 17.65 -22.98
N MET A 574 -32.03 17.07 -22.49
CA MET A 574 -32.03 16.03 -21.46
C MET A 574 -32.90 14.85 -21.88
N THR A 575 -32.45 13.65 -21.56
CA THR A 575 -33.24 12.41 -21.72
C THR A 575 -33.75 11.98 -20.36
N PHE A 576 -35.04 11.68 -20.32
CA PHE A 576 -35.75 11.16 -19.17
C PHE A 576 -36.12 9.70 -19.44
N ARG A 577 -35.95 8.85 -18.43
CA ARG A 577 -36.30 7.42 -18.46
C ARG A 577 -37.41 7.17 -17.45
N ASN A 578 -38.49 6.52 -17.89
CA ASN A 578 -39.55 6.10 -17.01
C ASN A 578 -39.10 4.88 -16.20
N ASP A 579 -38.72 5.10 -14.94
CA ASP A 579 -38.37 4.04 -14.00
C ASP A 579 -39.57 3.58 -13.15
N SER A 580 -40.77 4.15 -13.35
CA SER A 580 -41.99 3.64 -12.73
C SER A 580 -42.36 2.27 -13.30
N GLY A 581 -42.99 1.43 -12.47
CA GLY A 581 -43.47 0.10 -12.89
C GLY A 581 -44.67 0.12 -13.84
N ALA A 582 -45.14 1.28 -14.29
CA ALA A 582 -46.31 1.44 -15.15
C ALA A 582 -46.01 2.38 -16.33
N ALA A 583 -46.75 2.22 -17.43
CA ALA A 583 -46.64 3.15 -18.56
C ALA A 583 -47.20 4.52 -18.18
N THR A 584 -46.35 5.55 -18.19
CA THR A 584 -46.69 6.90 -17.71
C THR A 584 -46.35 7.93 -18.78
N PRO A 585 -47.30 8.80 -19.21
CA PRO A 585 -46.98 9.85 -20.16
C PRO A 585 -46.07 10.91 -19.53
N PHE A 586 -45.17 11.50 -20.31
CA PHE A 586 -44.28 12.55 -19.83
C PHE A 586 -44.97 13.91 -19.79
N ILE A 587 -45.71 14.27 -20.86
CA ILE A 587 -46.59 15.45 -20.93
C ILE A 587 -48.05 15.07 -21.21
N ASN A 588 -48.99 15.85 -20.70
CA ASN A 588 -50.42 15.75 -20.96
C ASN A 588 -50.78 16.45 -22.29
N ALA A 589 -52.06 16.38 -22.64
CA ALA A 589 -52.60 16.97 -23.86
C ALA A 589 -52.50 18.51 -23.94
N THR A 590 -52.26 19.22 -22.83
CA THR A 590 -52.05 20.68 -22.80
C THR A 590 -50.58 21.08 -22.85
N GLY A 591 -49.65 20.12 -22.95
CA GLY A 591 -48.20 20.37 -22.99
C GLY A 591 -47.57 20.54 -21.60
N GLU A 592 -48.31 20.31 -20.52
CA GLU A 592 -47.82 20.29 -19.14
C GLU A 592 -47.48 18.85 -18.74
N PHE A 593 -46.67 18.60 -17.71
CA PHE A 593 -46.32 17.22 -17.32
C PHE A 593 -47.54 16.37 -16.87
N ALA A 594 -47.57 15.08 -17.25
CA ALA A 594 -48.84 14.33 -17.35
C ALA A 594 -49.36 13.60 -16.10
N HIS A 595 -48.61 13.55 -15.00
CA HIS A 595 -48.96 12.68 -13.88
C HIS A 595 -50.16 13.21 -13.06
N LYS A 596 -51.24 12.43 -12.95
CA LYS A 596 -52.53 12.84 -12.33
C LYS A 596 -52.46 13.18 -10.83
N GLY A 597 -51.40 12.78 -10.12
CA GLY A 597 -51.13 13.20 -8.72
C GLY A 597 -50.31 14.49 -8.59
N LEU A 598 -49.84 15.03 -9.71
CA LEU A 598 -48.90 16.15 -9.79
C LEU A 598 -49.47 17.18 -10.78
N ARG A 599 -50.37 18.04 -10.32
CA ARG A 599 -50.57 19.33 -11.02
C ARG A 599 -49.34 20.17 -10.65
N THR A 600 -48.37 20.21 -11.58
CA THR A 600 -47.00 20.80 -11.59
C THR A 600 -45.85 19.96 -10.98
N PRO A 601 -45.41 18.87 -11.61
CA PRO A 601 -44.16 18.20 -11.25
C PRO A 601 -43.00 18.79 -12.04
N PHE A 602 -41.90 19.06 -11.35
CA PHE A 602 -40.61 19.43 -11.93
C PHE A 602 -40.54 20.82 -12.58
N ARG A 603 -39.93 21.75 -11.83
CA ARG A 603 -39.39 22.98 -12.41
C ARG A 603 -37.91 22.77 -12.68
N ALA A 604 -37.51 22.91 -13.94
CA ALA A 604 -36.10 23.04 -14.27
C ALA A 604 -35.64 24.48 -13.98
N LEU A 605 -34.53 24.65 -13.28
CA LEU A 605 -33.91 25.93 -13.04
C LEU A 605 -32.45 25.86 -13.47
N LEU A 606 -31.99 26.87 -14.19
CA LEU A 606 -30.58 27.02 -14.54
C LEU A 606 -29.91 27.89 -13.47
N ASP A 607 -28.89 27.36 -12.79
CA ASP A 607 -28.07 28.13 -11.85
C ASP A 607 -27.02 28.91 -12.63
N VAL A 608 -27.19 30.24 -12.63
CA VAL A 608 -26.37 31.19 -13.40
C VAL A 608 -25.31 31.86 -12.52
N ASP A 609 -25.48 31.91 -11.20
CA ASP A 609 -24.44 32.33 -10.24
C ASP A 609 -24.78 31.76 -8.84
N ARG A 610 -24.07 32.18 -7.77
CA ARG A 610 -24.31 31.66 -6.40
C ARG A 610 -25.72 31.97 -5.84
N ALA A 611 -26.56 32.79 -6.49
CA ALA A 611 -27.91 33.13 -6.04
C ALA A 611 -28.98 33.21 -7.15
N GLY A 612 -28.60 33.20 -8.43
CA GLY A 612 -29.49 33.42 -9.58
C GLY A 612 -30.00 32.13 -10.22
N ARG A 613 -31.29 31.85 -10.06
CA ARG A 613 -32.01 30.75 -10.73
C ARG A 613 -32.93 31.29 -11.83
N VAL A 614 -32.85 30.71 -13.04
CA VAL A 614 -33.71 31.09 -14.16
C VAL A 614 -34.56 29.90 -14.62
N SER A 615 -35.86 30.13 -14.87
CA SER A 615 -36.76 29.09 -15.43
C SER A 615 -36.64 28.98 -16.95
N PRO A 616 -36.94 27.81 -17.53
CA PRO A 616 -36.93 27.68 -18.99
C PRO A 616 -38.03 28.55 -19.59
N LEU A 617 -37.68 29.25 -20.67
CA LEU A 617 -38.60 29.91 -21.59
C LEU A 617 -39.49 28.89 -22.32
N SER A 618 -38.92 27.75 -22.70
CA SER A 618 -39.64 26.73 -23.47
C SER A 618 -39.07 25.34 -23.26
N MET A 619 -39.94 24.33 -23.39
CA MET A 619 -39.59 22.91 -23.44
C MET A 619 -40.10 22.31 -24.76
N GLN A 620 -39.24 21.65 -25.52
CA GLN A 620 -39.58 21.03 -26.81
C GLN A 620 -39.14 19.56 -26.83
N ALA A 621 -40.00 18.64 -27.25
CA ALA A 621 -39.59 17.26 -27.48
C ALA A 621 -38.67 17.18 -28.72
N VAL A 622 -37.52 16.51 -28.60
CA VAL A 622 -36.48 16.50 -29.65
C VAL A 622 -36.79 15.50 -30.76
N HIS A 623 -37.59 14.46 -30.48
CA HIS A 623 -37.95 13.43 -31.44
C HIS A 623 -39.45 13.46 -31.77
N THR A 624 -39.77 13.42 -33.06
CA THR A 624 -41.11 13.12 -33.58
C THR A 624 -41.20 11.62 -33.88
N ALA A 625 -42.40 11.05 -33.88
CA ALA A 625 -42.64 9.60 -33.98
C ALA A 625 -42.05 8.92 -35.23
N GLN A 626 -41.63 9.67 -36.26
CA GLN A 626 -41.13 9.13 -37.53
C GLN A 626 -39.62 8.85 -37.54
N THR A 627 -38.83 9.38 -36.59
CA THR A 627 -37.36 9.30 -36.62
C THR A 627 -36.74 8.80 -35.32
N ALA A 628 -37.55 8.34 -34.38
CA ALA A 628 -37.08 7.90 -33.06
C ALA A 628 -36.85 6.37 -33.05
N PRO A 629 -35.82 5.87 -32.36
CA PRO A 629 -35.66 4.43 -32.11
C PRO A 629 -36.88 3.84 -31.37
N ASP A 630 -37.15 2.54 -31.51
CA ASP A 630 -38.35 1.87 -30.94
C ASP A 630 -38.52 2.02 -29.41
N TRP A 631 -37.44 2.35 -28.70
CA TRP A 631 -37.41 2.57 -27.25
C TRP A 631 -37.59 4.06 -26.84
N HIS A 632 -37.77 4.94 -27.81
CA HIS A 632 -37.95 6.39 -27.62
C HIS A 632 -39.38 6.79 -27.96
N TYR A 633 -40.07 7.39 -26.99
CA TYR A 633 -41.51 7.62 -27.05
C TYR A 633 -41.80 9.12 -27.21
N PRO A 634 -42.81 9.49 -28.04
CA PRO A 634 -43.31 10.84 -28.05
C PRO A 634 -43.77 11.25 -26.66
N ALA A 635 -43.43 12.48 -26.23
CA ALA A 635 -43.66 12.93 -24.86
C ALA A 635 -45.13 12.81 -24.40
N ALA A 636 -46.09 12.91 -25.32
CA ALA A 636 -47.53 12.85 -25.04
C ALA A 636 -48.11 11.42 -24.97
N VAL A 637 -47.32 10.38 -25.27
CA VAL A 637 -47.76 8.98 -25.25
C VAL A 637 -47.34 8.34 -23.92
N PRO A 638 -48.11 7.39 -23.35
CA PRO A 638 -47.68 6.62 -22.20
C PRO A 638 -46.34 5.94 -22.47
N ILE A 639 -45.31 6.35 -21.73
CA ILE A 639 -43.95 5.81 -21.86
C ILE A 639 -43.88 4.54 -21.02
N PRO A 640 -43.61 3.35 -21.56
CA PRO A 640 -43.51 2.12 -20.78
C PRO A 640 -42.31 2.14 -19.82
N HIS A 641 -42.23 1.16 -18.92
CA HIS A 641 -41.07 1.00 -18.04
C HIS A 641 -39.78 0.93 -18.88
N LYS A 642 -38.76 1.71 -18.49
CA LYS A 642 -37.50 1.96 -19.22
C LYS A 642 -37.63 2.67 -20.56
N GLY A 643 -38.84 3.02 -20.99
CA GLY A 643 -39.05 3.90 -22.13
C GLY A 643 -38.45 5.27 -21.87
N ARG A 644 -38.00 5.93 -22.94
CA ARG A 644 -37.27 7.20 -22.87
C ARG A 644 -37.98 8.32 -23.64
N VAL A 645 -37.75 9.55 -23.20
CA VAL A 645 -38.15 10.77 -23.88
C VAL A 645 -37.05 11.81 -23.74
N THR A 646 -36.74 12.51 -24.83
CA THR A 646 -35.72 13.56 -24.84
C THR A 646 -36.39 14.89 -25.08
N VAL A 647 -36.09 15.85 -24.22
CA VAL A 647 -36.59 17.22 -24.29
C VAL A 647 -35.45 18.21 -24.31
N ARG A 648 -35.65 19.30 -25.05
CA ARG A 648 -34.78 20.47 -25.08
C ARG A 648 -35.44 21.59 -24.27
N LEU A 649 -34.76 22.02 -23.22
CA LEU A 649 -35.15 23.12 -22.34
C LEU A 649 -34.36 24.37 -22.73
N THR A 650 -35.03 25.47 -23.04
CA THR A 650 -34.37 26.73 -23.42
C THR A 650 -34.56 27.78 -22.33
N PHE A 651 -33.50 28.46 -21.90
CA PHE A 651 -33.46 29.45 -20.82
C PHE A 651 -32.93 30.79 -21.36
N ASP A 652 -33.47 31.94 -20.91
CA ASP A 652 -32.87 33.28 -21.16
C ASP A 652 -32.04 33.69 -19.95
N VAL A 653 -30.72 33.59 -20.07
CA VAL A 653 -29.79 33.90 -18.99
C VAL A 653 -29.38 35.37 -18.94
N GLY A 654 -29.96 36.23 -19.78
CA GLY A 654 -29.58 37.63 -19.87
C GLY A 654 -28.42 37.83 -20.84
N ASP A 655 -27.33 38.47 -20.43
CA ASP A 655 -26.21 38.80 -21.32
C ASP A 655 -25.27 37.59 -21.63
N PRO A 656 -24.39 37.69 -22.64
CA PRO A 656 -23.44 36.63 -22.99
C PRO A 656 -22.42 36.28 -21.89
N VAL A 657 -22.18 37.17 -20.92
CA VAL A 657 -21.26 36.90 -19.80
C VAL A 657 -21.93 35.89 -18.85
N ARG A 658 -23.24 36.02 -18.63
CA ARG A 658 -24.02 35.09 -17.80
C ARG A 658 -24.12 33.68 -18.37
N GLN A 659 -24.04 33.50 -19.69
CA GLN A 659 -23.93 32.16 -20.30
C GLN A 659 -22.73 31.37 -19.76
N ARG A 660 -21.62 32.05 -19.44
CA ARG A 660 -20.39 31.43 -18.91
C ARG A 660 -20.47 31.09 -17.43
N LEU A 661 -21.45 31.65 -16.73
CA LEU A 661 -21.63 31.43 -15.30
C LEU A 661 -22.61 30.29 -15.00
N VAL A 662 -23.23 29.71 -16.03
CA VAL A 662 -24.10 28.54 -15.90
C VAL A 662 -23.31 27.33 -15.40
N GLN A 663 -23.67 26.81 -14.23
CA GLN A 663 -22.93 25.72 -13.57
C GLN A 663 -23.69 24.40 -13.57
N SER A 664 -25.02 24.47 -13.55
CA SER A 664 -25.88 23.31 -13.39
C SER A 664 -27.32 23.59 -13.78
N ILE A 665 -28.05 22.52 -14.08
CA ILE A 665 -29.51 22.52 -14.16
C ILE A 665 -30.08 21.77 -12.94
N THR A 666 -31.02 22.38 -12.25
CA THR A 666 -31.67 21.83 -11.07
C THR A 666 -33.12 21.50 -11.40
N ILE A 667 -33.52 20.26 -11.13
CA ILE A 667 -34.90 19.79 -11.25
C ILE A 667 -35.52 19.78 -9.84
N ILE A 668 -36.58 20.56 -9.64
CA ILE A 668 -37.27 20.70 -8.34
C ILE A 668 -38.60 19.99 -8.37
N GLU A 669 -38.77 18.98 -7.52
CA GLU A 669 -40.09 18.40 -7.23
C GLU A 669 -40.93 19.41 -6.46
N HIS A 670 -42.16 19.70 -6.88
CA HIS A 670 -43.08 20.52 -6.09
C HIS A 670 -44.09 19.62 -5.38
N SER A 671 -44.25 19.84 -4.07
CA SER A 671 -45.32 19.24 -3.27
C SER A 671 -46.35 20.31 -2.91
N ARG A 672 -47.61 19.92 -2.70
CA ARG A 672 -48.60 20.86 -2.14
C ARG A 672 -48.34 21.03 -0.65
N SER A 673 -48.43 22.25 -0.16
CA SER A 673 -48.36 22.52 1.28
C SER A 673 -49.45 21.68 1.97
N PRO A 674 -49.10 20.90 3.01
CA PRO A 674 -50.09 20.14 3.76
C PRO A 674 -51.13 21.04 4.45
N ASN A 675 -50.80 22.33 4.63
CA ASN A 675 -51.67 23.32 5.27
C ASN A 675 -52.52 24.13 4.27
N ASP A 676 -52.11 24.21 3.01
CA ASP A 676 -52.85 24.87 1.95
C ASP A 676 -52.61 24.17 0.62
N PRO A 677 -53.54 23.33 0.15
CA PRO A 677 -53.40 22.62 -1.12
C PRO A 677 -53.22 23.56 -2.32
N ALA A 678 -53.57 24.84 -2.24
CA ALA A 678 -53.37 25.81 -3.32
C ALA A 678 -51.92 26.31 -3.40
N VAL A 679 -51.12 26.17 -2.34
CA VAL A 679 -49.72 26.60 -2.27
C VAL A 679 -48.80 25.43 -2.61
N LEU A 680 -47.92 25.63 -3.59
CA LEU A 680 -46.84 24.70 -3.91
C LEU A 680 -45.61 25.07 -3.06
N ILE A 681 -45.00 24.06 -2.45
CA ILE A 681 -43.73 24.15 -1.74
C ILE A 681 -42.67 23.34 -2.48
N ASP A 682 -41.43 23.84 -2.49
CA ASP A 682 -40.29 23.14 -3.07
C ASP A 682 -39.98 21.89 -2.24
N GLY A 683 -40.04 20.73 -2.89
CA GLY A 683 -39.68 19.42 -2.35
C GLY A 683 -38.23 19.05 -2.67
N GLN A 684 -37.98 17.78 -3.01
CA GLN A 684 -36.63 17.32 -3.33
C GLN A 684 -36.08 18.02 -4.59
N GLN A 685 -34.81 18.42 -4.53
CA GLN A 685 -34.10 19.06 -5.64
C GLN A 685 -32.99 18.14 -6.12
N LYS A 686 -32.89 17.97 -7.44
CA LYS A 686 -31.83 17.19 -8.08
C LYS A 686 -31.03 18.07 -9.04
N GLN A 687 -29.75 18.24 -8.77
CA GLN A 687 -28.85 19.12 -9.53
C GLN A 687 -27.96 18.31 -10.46
N PHE A 688 -27.96 18.63 -11.74
CA PHE A 688 -27.12 18.05 -12.78
C PHE A 688 -26.06 19.08 -13.19
N LYS A 689 -24.79 18.73 -13.06
CA LYS A 689 -23.69 19.61 -13.48
C LYS A 689 -23.66 19.72 -15.00
N LEU A 690 -23.39 20.92 -15.50
CA LEU A 690 -23.22 21.18 -16.92
C LEU A 690 -21.74 21.45 -17.23
N ASP A 691 -21.29 21.05 -18.41
CA ASP A 691 -19.93 21.34 -18.88
C ASP A 691 -19.74 22.86 -19.06
N ARG A 692 -18.59 23.38 -18.62
CA ARG A 692 -18.26 24.81 -18.73
C ARG A 692 -18.02 25.22 -20.18
N LEU A 693 -18.40 26.44 -20.53
CA LEU A 693 -18.11 27.07 -21.82
C LEU A 693 -16.70 27.71 -21.80
N ASN A 694 -15.84 27.33 -22.73
CA ASN A 694 -14.54 27.97 -22.94
C ASN A 694 -14.70 29.36 -23.60
N LEU A 695 -13.64 30.19 -23.56
CA LEU A 695 -13.64 31.55 -24.11
C LEU A 695 -13.93 31.60 -25.62
N ASP A 696 -13.70 30.51 -26.35
CA ASP A 696 -13.93 30.35 -27.79
C ASP A 696 -15.34 29.82 -28.13
N GLY A 697 -16.18 29.57 -27.12
CA GLY A 697 -17.54 29.07 -27.29
C GLY A 697 -17.63 27.55 -27.49
N THR A 698 -16.56 26.80 -27.17
CA THR A 698 -16.61 25.33 -27.09
C THR A 698 -17.11 24.86 -25.72
N VAL A 699 -17.77 23.70 -25.69
CA VAL A 699 -18.28 23.04 -24.48
C VAL A 699 -17.36 21.87 -24.15
N GLY A 700 -16.87 21.80 -22.91
CA GLY A 700 -15.96 20.74 -22.44
C GLY A 700 -14.67 21.28 -21.83
N PRO A 701 -13.82 20.42 -21.24
CA PRO A 701 -12.53 20.82 -20.70
C PRO A 701 -11.71 21.52 -21.79
N ALA A 702 -11.08 22.65 -21.44
CA ALA A 702 -10.30 23.45 -22.39
C ALA A 702 -9.34 22.56 -23.19
N PRO A 703 -9.27 22.68 -24.53
CA PRO A 703 -8.32 21.93 -25.33
C PRO A 703 -6.92 22.20 -24.82
N VAL A 704 -6.28 21.15 -24.28
CA VAL A 704 -4.92 21.22 -23.79
C VAL A 704 -4.05 21.52 -25.02
N ALA A 705 -3.38 22.67 -25.02
CA ALA A 705 -2.43 23.01 -26.07
C ALA A 705 -1.47 21.83 -26.27
N PRO A 706 -1.17 21.42 -27.53
CA PRO A 706 -0.33 20.27 -27.80
C PRO A 706 0.96 20.40 -26.98
N VAL A 707 1.19 19.43 -26.11
CA VAL A 707 2.39 19.37 -25.30
C VAL A 707 3.53 19.10 -26.28
N PRO A 708 4.58 19.94 -26.33
CA PRO A 708 5.73 19.67 -27.18
C PRO A 708 6.32 18.28 -26.86
N ASP A 709 7.07 17.70 -27.78
CA ASP A 709 7.74 16.43 -27.49
C ASP A 709 8.81 16.61 -26.40
N VAL A 710 9.00 15.56 -25.60
CA VAL A 710 10.09 15.49 -24.61
C VAL A 710 11.41 15.30 -25.36
N VAL A 711 12.42 16.10 -25.02
CA VAL A 711 13.76 16.02 -25.62
C VAL A 711 14.75 15.48 -24.60
N ASN A 712 15.46 14.41 -24.97
CA ASN A 712 16.50 13.80 -24.13
C ASN A 712 17.88 14.44 -24.38
N ASP A 713 17.98 15.76 -24.17
CA ASP A 713 19.26 16.49 -24.28
C ASP A 713 19.90 16.62 -22.89
N LEU A 714 20.70 15.61 -22.52
CA LEU A 714 21.39 15.56 -21.23
C LEU A 714 22.42 16.68 -21.05
N ASP A 715 23.04 17.15 -22.13
CA ASP A 715 24.02 18.23 -22.06
C ASP A 715 23.33 19.57 -21.78
N GLN A 716 22.17 19.80 -22.39
CA GLN A 716 21.33 20.94 -22.05
C GLN A 716 20.82 20.86 -20.62
N LEU A 717 20.36 19.70 -20.15
CA LEU A 717 19.93 19.51 -18.76
C LEU A 717 21.06 19.77 -17.76
N ARG A 718 22.29 19.29 -18.05
CA ARG A 718 23.46 19.51 -17.19
C ARG A 718 23.83 20.99 -17.05
N ARG A 719 23.55 21.83 -18.05
CA ARG A 719 23.74 23.30 -17.95
C ARG A 719 22.85 23.93 -16.88
N PHE A 720 21.73 23.29 -16.53
CA PHE A 720 20.80 23.77 -15.51
C PHE A 720 21.12 23.28 -14.09
N GLU A 721 22.13 22.42 -13.92
CA GLU A 721 22.57 21.99 -12.58
C GLU A 721 23.14 23.15 -11.77
N GLY A 722 22.81 23.21 -10.48
CA GLY A 722 23.29 24.26 -9.60
C GLY A 722 22.37 24.58 -8.44
N ARG A 723 22.75 25.62 -7.69
CA ARG A 723 21.97 26.13 -6.56
C ARG A 723 21.28 27.43 -6.96
N TYR A 724 19.98 27.49 -6.71
CA TYR A 724 19.09 28.59 -7.08
C TYR A 724 18.36 29.11 -5.84
N GLN A 725 18.38 30.41 -5.61
CA GLN A 725 17.52 31.06 -4.64
C GLN A 725 16.17 31.37 -5.29
N THR A 726 15.10 30.81 -4.74
CA THR A 726 13.75 30.99 -5.32
C THR A 726 13.07 32.24 -4.75
N ASN A 727 12.05 32.75 -5.45
CA ASN A 727 11.18 33.81 -4.93
C ASN A 727 10.34 33.38 -3.72
N ARG A 728 10.41 32.10 -3.32
CA ARG A 728 9.80 31.54 -2.10
C ARG A 728 10.78 31.46 -0.92
N GLY A 729 12.00 31.98 -1.10
CA GLY A 729 13.04 32.02 -0.06
C GLY A 729 13.72 30.68 0.20
N THR A 730 13.56 29.70 -0.70
CA THR A 730 14.26 28.41 -0.64
C THR A 730 15.57 28.47 -1.43
N ILE A 731 16.57 27.70 -0.99
CA ILE A 731 17.75 27.41 -1.80
C ILE A 731 17.55 26.02 -2.43
N LEU A 732 17.18 26.02 -3.70
CA LEU A 732 16.90 24.85 -4.52
C LEU A 732 18.19 24.34 -5.18
N THR A 733 18.51 23.07 -4.99
CA THR A 733 19.63 22.39 -5.68
C THR A 733 19.07 21.52 -6.78
N LEU A 734 19.47 21.80 -8.02
CA LEU A 734 19.08 21.07 -9.24
C LEU A 734 20.20 20.12 -9.69
N GLN A 735 19.85 18.87 -9.98
CA GLN A 735 20.76 17.82 -10.47
C GLN A 735 20.06 16.97 -11.53
N VAL A 736 20.81 16.48 -12.51
CA VAL A 736 20.28 15.56 -13.53
C VAL A 736 20.29 14.14 -12.99
N GLU A 737 19.13 13.47 -13.02
CA GLU A 737 18.98 12.05 -12.70
C GLU A 737 18.19 11.37 -13.83
N GLY A 738 18.86 10.49 -14.59
CA GLY A 738 18.27 9.92 -15.80
C GLY A 738 18.03 10.98 -16.88
N ASP A 739 16.81 11.04 -17.41
CA ASP A 739 16.33 12.04 -18.38
C ASP A 739 15.61 13.24 -17.72
N GLU A 740 15.75 13.41 -16.40
CA GLU A 740 15.04 14.42 -15.62
C GLU A 740 16.00 15.36 -14.87
N LEU A 741 15.56 16.60 -14.65
CA LEU A 741 16.17 17.54 -13.71
C LEU A 741 15.41 17.46 -12.38
N ILE A 742 16.07 16.97 -11.33
CA ILE A 742 15.51 16.84 -10.00
C ILE A 742 15.99 18.00 -9.13
N GLY A 743 15.03 18.66 -8.49
CA GLY A 743 15.29 19.79 -7.60
C GLY A 743 14.87 19.51 -6.18
N THR A 744 15.73 19.82 -5.22
CA THR A 744 15.39 19.79 -3.79
C THR A 744 15.87 21.05 -3.10
N GLY A 745 14.98 21.71 -2.36
CA GLY A 745 15.26 23.00 -1.75
C GLY A 745 14.64 23.16 -0.38
N GLY A 746 15.28 23.94 0.48
CA GLY A 746 14.75 24.29 1.80
C GLY A 746 15.00 25.76 2.11
N SER A 747 14.16 26.35 2.96
CA SER A 747 14.44 27.66 3.55
C SER A 747 15.26 27.52 4.83
N GLN A 748 16.03 28.54 5.19
CA GLN A 748 16.82 28.55 6.44
C GLN A 748 15.97 28.44 7.71
N GLN A 749 14.67 28.74 7.63
CA GLN A 749 13.73 28.67 8.76
C GLN A 749 13.03 27.30 8.90
N LEU A 750 13.50 26.26 8.20
CA LEU A 750 12.98 24.87 8.23
C LEU A 750 11.50 24.68 7.87
N GLN A 751 10.76 25.76 7.60
CA GLN A 751 9.32 25.68 7.38
C GLN A 751 8.92 25.30 5.96
N ASN A 752 9.74 25.53 4.94
CA ASN A 752 9.40 25.18 3.54
C ASN A 752 10.43 24.18 2.99
N ARG A 753 9.94 23.05 2.45
CA ARG A 753 10.76 22.08 1.70
C ARG A 753 10.12 21.87 0.33
N GLU A 754 10.91 22.07 -0.71
CA GLU A 754 10.51 21.97 -2.11
C GLU A 754 11.18 20.75 -2.75
N HIS A 755 10.40 19.95 -3.48
CA HIS A 755 10.86 18.81 -4.26
C HIS A 755 10.25 18.89 -5.66
N MET A 756 11.06 18.92 -6.71
CA MET A 756 10.57 18.96 -8.10
C MET A 756 11.26 17.93 -8.98
N ARG A 757 10.56 17.51 -10.04
CA ARG A 757 11.10 16.69 -11.13
C ARG A 757 10.65 17.32 -12.44
N LEU A 758 11.59 17.68 -13.31
CA LEU A 758 11.29 18.41 -14.54
C LEU A 758 11.87 17.67 -15.75
N LYS A 759 11.07 17.55 -16.82
CA LYS A 759 11.50 17.06 -18.14
C LYS A 759 11.69 18.21 -19.09
N LEU A 760 12.69 18.09 -19.97
CA LEU A 760 12.97 19.05 -21.02
C LEU A 760 12.07 18.81 -22.23
N PHE A 761 11.48 19.88 -22.76
CA PHE A 761 10.57 19.85 -23.91
C PHE A 761 11.19 20.54 -25.12
N ALA A 762 10.73 20.19 -26.33
CA ALA A 762 11.26 20.70 -27.60
C ALA A 762 11.18 22.22 -27.76
N ASP A 763 10.34 22.89 -26.97
CA ASP A 763 10.24 24.36 -26.93
C ASP A 763 11.22 25.01 -25.94
N GLY A 764 12.15 24.23 -25.36
CA GLY A 764 13.13 24.67 -24.37
C GLY A 764 12.57 24.89 -22.96
N SER A 765 11.30 24.54 -22.71
CA SER A 765 10.72 24.57 -21.37
C SER A 765 11.03 23.31 -20.57
N LEU A 766 11.05 23.47 -19.25
CA LEU A 766 11.14 22.39 -18.27
C LEU A 766 9.80 22.29 -17.54
N ARG A 767 9.15 21.12 -17.65
CA ARG A 767 7.82 20.90 -17.06
C ARG A 767 7.79 19.68 -16.17
N GLY A 768 7.02 19.76 -15.09
CA GLY A 768 6.79 18.65 -14.18
C GLY A 768 6.32 19.07 -12.79
N PRO A 769 6.10 18.12 -11.88
CA PRO A 769 5.53 18.40 -10.56
C PRO A 769 6.54 19.07 -9.62
N LEU A 770 6.06 20.03 -8.84
CA LEU A 770 6.69 20.56 -7.63
C LEU A 770 5.81 20.24 -6.43
N ARG A 771 6.41 19.62 -5.42
CA ARG A 771 5.81 19.35 -4.11
C ARG A 771 6.40 20.31 -3.09
N ASP A 772 5.54 21.04 -2.41
CA ASP A 772 5.88 21.90 -1.30
C ASP A 772 5.35 21.31 0.01
N LEU A 773 6.23 21.20 1.02
CA LEU A 773 5.95 20.62 2.33
C LEU A 773 5.83 21.69 3.43
N GLY A 774 5.63 22.97 3.07
CA GLY A 774 5.54 24.04 4.05
C GLY A 774 4.19 24.27 4.72
N GLY A 775 4.22 24.74 5.98
CA GLY A 775 3.03 25.19 6.71
C GLY A 775 2.05 24.10 7.18
N GLY A 776 2.50 22.84 7.32
CA GLY A 776 1.68 21.74 7.83
C GLY A 776 0.69 21.14 6.83
N ARG A 777 0.71 21.59 5.57
CA ARG A 777 -0.05 21.00 4.45
C ARG A 777 0.87 20.73 3.27
N THR A 778 0.69 19.57 2.61
CA THR A 778 1.40 19.28 1.36
C THR A 778 0.65 19.92 0.21
N THR A 779 1.35 20.75 -0.57
CA THR A 779 0.82 21.42 -1.76
C THR A 779 1.52 20.93 -3.01
N TRP A 780 0.79 20.79 -4.12
CA TRP A 780 1.30 20.32 -5.40
C TRP A 780 1.11 21.38 -6.49
N PHE A 781 2.16 21.63 -7.26
CA PHE A 781 2.16 22.53 -8.41
C PHE A 781 2.60 21.77 -9.66
N ASN A 782 2.04 22.13 -10.81
CA ASN A 782 2.57 21.79 -12.12
C ASN A 782 3.41 22.97 -12.61
N LEU A 783 4.73 22.77 -12.70
CA LEU A 783 5.67 23.79 -13.18
C LEU A 783 5.77 23.74 -14.70
N ASN A 784 5.92 24.92 -15.29
CA ASN A 784 6.39 25.12 -16.65
C ASN A 784 7.37 26.31 -16.63
N VAL A 785 8.66 26.03 -16.52
CA VAL A 785 9.70 27.06 -16.35
C VAL A 785 10.65 27.08 -17.54
N ARG A 786 11.25 28.24 -17.83
CA ARG A 786 12.32 28.40 -18.81
C ARG A 786 13.54 29.02 -18.16
N PHE A 787 14.72 28.48 -18.49
CA PHE A 787 15.99 29.05 -18.09
C PHE A 787 16.41 30.12 -19.10
N ASN A 788 17.09 31.16 -18.63
CA ASN A 788 17.79 32.07 -19.53
C ASN A 788 19.04 31.40 -20.13
N GLU A 789 19.61 32.01 -21.17
CA GLU A 789 20.68 31.40 -21.98
C GLU A 789 21.94 31.01 -21.18
N ASP A 790 22.27 31.76 -20.13
CA ASP A 790 23.42 31.49 -19.26
C ASP A 790 23.07 30.61 -18.04
N ALA A 791 21.83 30.13 -17.96
CA ALA A 791 21.27 29.36 -16.86
C ALA A 791 21.43 30.03 -15.48
N SER A 792 21.61 31.36 -15.43
CA SER A 792 21.68 32.13 -14.19
C SER A 792 20.32 32.38 -13.56
N ARG A 793 19.22 32.17 -14.29
CA ARG A 793 17.85 32.35 -13.81
C ARG A 793 16.88 31.43 -14.54
N PHE A 794 15.87 30.94 -13.83
CA PHE A 794 14.68 30.36 -14.46
C PHE A 794 13.41 31.06 -13.99
N GLU A 795 12.39 31.05 -14.84
CA GLU A 795 11.09 31.65 -14.54
C GLU A 795 9.97 30.95 -15.32
N GLY A 796 8.79 30.85 -14.70
CA GLY A 796 7.56 30.43 -15.38
C GLY A 796 6.39 30.14 -14.44
N PRO A 797 5.20 29.79 -14.97
CA PRO A 797 4.03 29.53 -14.15
C PRO A 797 4.12 28.24 -13.33
N ALA A 798 3.58 28.29 -12.11
CA ALA A 798 3.30 27.19 -11.21
C ALA A 798 1.78 27.13 -10.99
N ALA A 799 1.11 26.20 -11.68
CA ALA A 799 -0.33 26.01 -11.56
C ALA A 799 -0.64 25.01 -10.43
N TRP A 800 -1.66 25.27 -9.61
CA TRP A 800 -2.05 24.36 -8.54
C TRP A 800 -2.59 23.04 -9.11
N ALA A 801 -2.01 21.91 -8.71
CA ALA A 801 -2.45 20.61 -9.20
C ALA A 801 -3.77 20.15 -8.54
N ASN A 802 -4.06 20.64 -7.33
CA ASN A 802 -5.23 20.28 -6.52
C ASN A 802 -6.25 21.42 -6.34
N LEU A 803 -5.98 22.62 -6.86
CA LEU A 803 -6.85 23.79 -6.80
C LEU A 803 -6.92 24.46 -8.19
N ALA A 804 -7.47 23.75 -9.16
CA ALA A 804 -7.44 24.14 -10.57
C ALA A 804 -8.08 25.51 -10.89
N ASP A 805 -8.90 26.06 -9.98
CA ASP A 805 -9.55 27.37 -10.13
C ASP A 805 -8.71 28.55 -9.62
N GLU A 806 -7.57 28.32 -8.95
CA GLU A 806 -6.66 29.38 -8.49
C GLU A 806 -5.70 29.83 -9.63
N PRO A 807 -5.48 31.14 -9.82
CA PRO A 807 -4.58 31.63 -10.87
C PRO A 807 -3.14 31.10 -10.67
N PRO A 808 -2.43 30.69 -11.75
CA PRO A 808 -1.05 30.24 -11.65
C PRO A 808 -0.15 31.30 -11.03
N GLN A 809 0.74 30.87 -10.13
CA GLN A 809 1.74 31.76 -9.53
C GLN A 809 3.00 31.80 -10.39
N THR A 810 3.73 32.92 -10.36
CA THR A 810 5.05 32.99 -11.01
C THR A 810 6.09 32.36 -10.09
N TYR A 811 6.84 31.39 -10.61
CA TYR A 811 7.93 30.72 -9.91
C TYR A 811 9.27 31.12 -10.53
N ILE A 812 10.16 31.68 -9.72
CA ILE A 812 11.43 32.27 -10.16
C ILE A 812 12.55 31.67 -9.32
N GLY A 813 13.67 31.30 -9.95
CA GLY A 813 14.90 30.92 -9.26
C GLY A 813 16.12 31.62 -9.86
N GLU A 814 16.94 32.24 -9.01
CA GLU A 814 18.18 32.92 -9.39
C GLU A 814 19.40 32.15 -8.89
N ARG A 815 20.35 31.85 -9.78
CA ARG A 815 21.54 31.07 -9.48
C ARG A 815 22.40 31.82 -8.46
N VAL A 816 22.80 31.12 -7.40
CA VAL A 816 23.64 31.69 -6.33
C VAL A 816 25.07 31.88 -6.84
N LYS A 817 25.52 33.14 -6.96
CA LYS A 817 26.89 33.48 -7.43
C LYS A 817 27.95 32.88 -6.50
N GLY A 818 28.92 32.17 -7.10
CA GLY A 818 30.02 31.51 -6.38
C GLY A 818 29.88 29.99 -6.20
N ALA A 819 28.73 29.41 -6.56
CA ALA A 819 28.54 27.97 -6.63
C ALA A 819 28.81 27.47 -8.06
N ALA A 820 30.07 27.20 -8.40
CA ALA A 820 30.38 26.48 -9.63
C ALA A 820 29.78 25.06 -9.56
N SER A 821 29.26 24.56 -10.69
CA SER A 821 28.80 23.19 -10.89
C SER A 821 29.98 22.23 -10.81
N GLY A 822 30.42 21.92 -9.60
CA GLY A 822 31.38 20.86 -9.34
C GLY A 822 30.62 19.54 -9.25
N ALA A 823 30.73 18.69 -10.28
CA ALA A 823 30.65 17.26 -10.07
C ALA A 823 31.63 16.91 -8.93
N GLY A 824 31.09 16.43 -7.81
CA GLY A 824 31.73 16.09 -6.53
C GLY A 824 33.24 16.32 -6.44
N THR A 825 33.68 17.57 -6.29
CA THR A 825 34.96 17.81 -5.62
C THR A 825 34.71 17.55 -4.14
N ALA A 826 35.34 16.50 -3.62
CA ALA A 826 35.39 16.16 -2.20
C ALA A 826 35.43 17.44 -1.36
N ALA A 827 34.53 17.55 -0.37
CA ALA A 827 34.56 18.65 0.58
C ALA A 827 36.00 18.81 1.08
N LYS A 828 36.60 19.98 0.83
CA LYS A 828 37.97 20.27 1.31
C LYS A 828 37.92 20.12 2.82
N GLY A 829 38.66 19.12 3.34
CA GLY A 829 38.86 18.98 4.77
C GLY A 829 39.34 20.32 5.33
N THR A 830 38.76 20.73 6.46
CA THR A 830 39.28 21.87 7.21
C THR A 830 40.75 21.60 7.60
N PRO A 831 41.55 22.63 7.93
CA PRO A 831 42.91 22.43 8.45
C PRO A 831 42.99 21.47 9.66
N GLU A 832 41.86 21.27 10.36
CA GLU A 832 41.72 20.39 11.52
C GLU A 832 41.19 18.98 11.19
N GLY A 833 40.99 18.66 9.90
CA GLY A 833 40.60 17.32 9.43
C GLY A 833 39.08 17.04 9.42
N PHE A 834 38.23 18.03 9.71
CA PHE A 834 36.77 17.86 9.63
C PHE A 834 36.23 17.96 8.20
N ILE A 835 35.24 17.12 7.89
CA ILE A 835 34.53 16.99 6.62
C ILE A 835 33.04 17.29 6.87
N GLU A 836 32.46 18.23 6.11
CA GLU A 836 31.05 18.61 6.29
C GLU A 836 30.10 17.48 5.84
N GLY A 837 29.27 16.98 6.76
CA GLY A 837 28.28 15.91 6.53
C GLY A 837 26.84 16.41 6.71
N GLY A 838 26.55 17.66 6.36
CA GLY A 838 25.25 18.32 6.62
C GLY A 838 25.36 19.32 7.77
N PHE A 839 24.54 19.17 8.82
CA PHE A 839 24.63 20.04 10.00
C PHE A 839 25.78 19.67 10.96
N LEU A 840 26.41 18.50 10.75
CA LEU A 840 27.58 18.04 11.50
C LEU A 840 28.81 17.98 10.58
N ALA A 841 29.93 18.48 11.07
CA ALA A 841 31.26 18.22 10.56
C ALA A 841 31.79 16.94 11.22
N LEU A 842 32.40 16.05 10.44
CA LEU A 842 32.91 14.75 10.88
C LEU A 842 34.41 14.66 10.65
N ARG A 843 35.17 14.28 11.68
CA ARG A 843 36.59 13.95 11.56
C ARG A 843 36.79 12.48 11.95
N PRO A 844 37.48 11.66 11.16
CA PRO A 844 37.79 10.30 11.58
C PRO A 844 38.95 10.29 12.57
N ASP A 845 38.78 9.58 13.69
CA ASP A 845 39.79 9.52 14.76
C ASP A 845 40.46 8.16 14.85
N MET A 846 39.74 7.07 14.53
CA MET A 846 40.27 5.71 14.60
C MET A 846 39.56 4.77 13.63
N THR A 847 40.21 3.67 13.29
CA THR A 847 39.56 2.51 12.69
C THR A 847 40.07 1.24 13.33
N ARG A 848 39.17 0.34 13.73
CA ARG A 848 39.52 -0.90 14.44
C ARG A 848 38.69 -2.07 13.95
N VAL A 849 39.35 -3.18 13.67
CA VAL A 849 38.69 -4.48 13.47
C VAL A 849 38.57 -5.14 14.84
N SER A 850 37.36 -5.30 15.38
CA SER A 850 37.14 -6.01 16.65
C SER A 850 36.72 -7.46 16.38
N ARG A 851 37.24 -8.38 17.21
CA ARG A 851 36.90 -9.81 17.24
C ARG A 851 36.25 -10.22 18.56
N ASP A 852 35.82 -9.27 19.38
CA ASP A 852 35.57 -9.52 20.79
C ASP A 852 34.15 -10.08 21.01
N GLY A 853 34.04 -11.42 21.08
CA GLY A 853 32.88 -12.13 21.65
C GLY A 853 31.63 -12.26 20.76
N TRP A 854 31.68 -11.78 19.52
CA TRP A 854 30.63 -12.01 18.52
C TRP A 854 31.15 -12.97 17.45
N ASP A 855 30.31 -13.89 16.99
CA ASP A 855 30.68 -14.93 16.00
C ASP A 855 31.13 -14.39 14.64
N ARG A 856 31.06 -13.06 14.42
CA ARG A 856 31.41 -12.43 13.15
C ARG A 856 32.29 -11.19 13.37
N PRO A 857 33.38 -11.02 12.60
CA PRO A 857 34.20 -9.82 12.65
C PRO A 857 33.40 -8.56 12.27
N ARG A 858 33.77 -7.44 12.89
CA ARG A 858 33.19 -6.12 12.66
C ARG A 858 34.29 -5.07 12.50
N VAL A 859 33.98 -4.00 11.77
CA VAL A 859 34.81 -2.79 11.71
C VAL A 859 34.14 -1.67 12.48
N GLU A 860 34.90 -1.04 13.37
CA GLU A 860 34.51 0.14 14.13
C GLU A 860 35.25 1.35 13.55
N VAL A 861 34.50 2.39 13.20
CA VAL A 861 35.07 3.67 12.76
C VAL A 861 34.71 4.71 13.81
N GLY A 862 35.72 5.20 14.54
CA GLY A 862 35.54 6.28 15.50
C GLY A 862 35.65 7.62 14.81
N LEU A 863 34.70 8.50 15.08
CA LEU A 863 34.55 9.84 14.51
C LEU A 863 34.37 10.86 15.63
N THR A 864 34.84 12.08 15.41
CA THR A 864 34.46 13.28 16.17
C THR A 864 33.44 14.05 15.34
N ALA A 865 32.28 14.32 15.91
CA ALA A 865 31.23 15.14 15.33
C ALA A 865 31.28 16.55 15.93
N ARG A 866 31.25 17.57 15.08
CA ARG A 866 31.16 19.00 15.46
C ARG A 866 29.89 19.61 14.87
N ASN A 867 29.05 20.25 15.66
CA ASN A 867 27.87 20.93 15.12
C ASN A 867 28.25 22.28 14.49
N LEU A 868 27.89 22.47 13.23
CA LEU A 868 28.20 23.68 12.46
C LEU A 868 27.09 24.74 12.56
N GLN A 869 25.91 24.37 13.08
CA GLN A 869 24.75 25.25 13.13
C GLN A 869 24.65 25.96 14.47
N ALA A 870 24.12 27.19 14.44
CA ALA A 870 23.83 27.96 15.64
C ALA A 870 22.82 27.25 16.58
N GLU A 871 21.91 26.47 15.99
CA GLU A 871 20.95 25.66 16.74
C GLU A 871 21.59 24.40 17.31
N ARG A 872 21.15 23.99 18.50
CA ARG A 872 21.53 22.72 19.11
C ARG A 872 21.03 21.55 18.25
N ARG A 873 21.91 20.60 17.94
CA ARG A 873 21.57 19.43 17.09
C ARG A 873 22.01 18.12 17.74
N GLY A 874 21.16 17.09 17.62
CA GLY A 874 21.48 15.76 18.12
C GLY A 874 22.30 14.97 17.10
N ILE A 875 23.36 14.30 17.56
CA ILE A 875 24.17 13.39 16.73
C ILE A 875 23.32 12.24 16.20
N GLN A 876 22.29 11.79 16.89
CA GLN A 876 21.43 10.70 16.43
C GLN A 876 20.32 11.15 15.47
N TYR A 877 20.15 12.47 15.26
CA TYR A 877 19.19 13.04 14.32
C TYR A 877 19.82 13.38 12.97
N MET A 878 21.01 12.88 12.66
CA MET A 878 21.53 13.00 11.30
C MET A 878 20.69 12.09 10.39
N ASP A 879 20.06 12.69 9.39
CA ASP A 879 19.35 11.99 8.32
C ASP A 879 20.35 11.31 7.35
N ASN A 880 21.49 10.83 7.83
CA ASN A 880 22.57 10.28 7.02
C ASN A 880 22.67 8.76 7.19
N THR A 881 23.04 8.08 6.12
CA THR A 881 23.41 6.67 6.10
C THR A 881 24.90 6.54 5.81
N PHE A 882 25.56 5.63 6.52
CA PHE A 882 27.00 5.44 6.43
C PHE A 882 27.33 4.09 5.80
N PHE A 883 28.25 4.11 4.84
CA PHE A 883 28.73 2.94 4.14
C PHE A 883 30.25 2.88 4.24
N LEU A 884 30.79 1.77 4.72
CA LEU A 884 32.21 1.49 4.70
C LEU A 884 32.57 0.89 3.35
N ILE A 885 33.61 1.40 2.72
CA ILE A 885 34.15 0.89 1.46
C ILE A 885 35.52 0.29 1.73
N ASP A 886 35.72 -0.93 1.26
CA ASP A 886 37.01 -1.59 1.33
C ASP A 886 37.92 -1.33 0.11
N GLU A 887 39.10 -1.93 0.11
CA GLU A 887 40.08 -1.83 -0.99
C GLU A 887 39.60 -2.45 -2.31
N ALA A 888 38.61 -3.35 -2.27
CA ALA A 888 37.99 -3.95 -3.44
C ALA A 888 36.76 -3.16 -3.94
N GLY A 889 36.37 -2.09 -3.25
CA GLY A 889 35.19 -1.28 -3.56
C GLY A 889 33.87 -1.88 -3.09
N VAL A 890 33.90 -2.91 -2.22
CA VAL A 890 32.70 -3.51 -1.63
C VAL A 890 32.14 -2.58 -0.57
N GLU A 891 30.82 -2.37 -0.61
CA GLU A 891 30.12 -1.55 0.37
C GLU A 891 29.58 -2.39 1.54
N TYR A 892 29.83 -1.92 2.76
CA TYR A 892 29.27 -2.46 3.99
C TYR A 892 28.43 -1.40 4.68
N ARG A 893 27.18 -1.73 5.00
CA ARG A 893 26.28 -0.80 5.69
C ARG A 893 26.55 -0.79 7.19
N THR A 894 26.47 0.39 7.82
CA THR A 894 26.41 0.48 9.29
C THR A 894 25.20 -0.28 9.86
N ASP A 895 25.25 -0.74 11.10
CA ASP A 895 24.11 -1.36 11.80
C ASP A 895 22.98 -0.36 12.16
N GLY A 896 23.19 0.93 11.89
CA GLY A 896 22.22 1.99 12.11
C GLY A 896 22.17 2.49 13.56
N SER A 897 23.04 2.00 14.44
CA SER A 897 23.18 2.49 15.81
C SER A 897 24.37 3.45 15.94
N PHE A 898 24.29 4.34 16.93
CA PHE A 898 25.38 5.24 17.31
C PHE A 898 25.98 4.78 18.63
N TYR A 899 27.31 4.80 18.68
CA TYR A 899 28.10 4.37 19.82
C TYR A 899 29.00 5.52 20.26
N SER A 900 29.47 5.52 21.50
CA SER A 900 30.37 6.55 22.04
C SER A 900 31.82 6.18 21.73
N ASP A 901 32.49 5.41 22.58
CA ASP A 901 33.92 5.11 22.43
C ASP A 901 34.20 3.83 21.65
N SER A 902 33.34 2.83 21.74
CA SER A 902 33.46 1.55 21.03
C SER A 902 32.09 0.96 20.73
N ALA A 903 32.04 -0.12 19.94
CA ALA A 903 30.82 -0.88 19.70
C ALA A 903 30.16 -1.44 20.98
N ASP A 904 30.87 -1.47 22.11
CA ASP A 904 30.32 -1.93 23.39
C ASP A 904 29.67 -0.79 24.19
N ASP A 905 29.83 0.46 23.76
CA ASP A 905 29.32 1.66 24.42
C ASP A 905 28.24 2.33 23.58
N ARG A 906 27.08 1.68 23.46
CA ARG A 906 25.95 2.19 22.69
C ARG A 906 25.41 3.48 23.32
N MET A 907 25.23 4.53 22.52
CA MET A 907 24.59 5.75 22.98
C MET A 907 23.10 5.52 23.21
N ILE A 908 22.69 5.51 24.47
CA ILE A 908 21.29 5.30 24.89
C ILE A 908 20.44 6.58 24.89
N ALA A 909 21.09 7.75 24.85
CA ALA A 909 20.43 9.05 24.85
C ALA A 909 21.01 9.94 23.75
N THR A 910 20.19 10.85 23.23
CA THR A 910 20.64 11.78 22.19
C THR A 910 21.76 12.68 22.73
N VAL A 911 22.91 12.66 22.06
CA VAL A 911 24.02 13.57 22.34
C VAL A 911 23.77 14.83 21.55
N TRP A 912 23.49 15.92 22.25
CA TRP A 912 23.12 17.17 21.61
C TRP A 912 24.26 18.17 21.66
N LEU A 913 24.77 18.55 20.50
CA LEU A 913 25.87 19.49 20.36
C LEU A 913 25.35 20.91 20.11
N HIS A 914 25.88 21.89 20.83
CA HIS A 914 25.77 23.30 20.45
C HIS A 914 26.76 23.62 19.33
N LYS A 915 26.63 24.82 18.74
CA LYS A 915 27.55 25.27 17.71
C LYS A 915 29.00 25.12 18.18
N ASP A 916 29.84 24.53 17.34
CA ASP A 916 31.27 24.28 17.54
C ASP A 916 31.60 23.28 18.66
N GLU A 917 30.61 22.75 19.38
CA GLU A 917 30.85 21.65 20.33
C GLU A 917 31.17 20.36 19.60
N GLU A 918 32.16 19.65 20.13
CA GLU A 918 32.60 18.34 19.66
C GLU A 918 32.12 17.23 20.58
N SER A 919 31.71 16.11 19.99
CA SER A 919 31.54 14.87 20.73
C SER A 919 31.91 13.68 19.85
N ARG A 920 32.39 12.62 20.50
CA ARG A 920 32.85 11.43 19.80
C ARG A 920 31.70 10.48 19.54
N MET A 921 31.78 9.76 18.44
CA MET A 921 30.90 8.65 18.13
C MET A 921 31.65 7.53 17.40
N THR A 922 31.21 6.30 17.56
CA THR A 922 31.66 5.14 16.78
C THR A 922 30.52 4.66 15.89
N LEU A 923 30.85 4.41 14.62
CA LEU A 923 30.00 3.68 13.68
C LEU A 923 30.45 2.21 13.62
N VAL A 924 29.50 1.29 13.59
CA VAL A 924 29.77 -0.16 13.58
C VAL A 924 29.28 -0.77 12.29
N PHE A 925 30.19 -1.43 11.58
CA PHE A 925 29.94 -2.13 10.32
C PHE A 925 30.01 -3.65 10.58
N PRO A 926 28.86 -4.33 10.72
CA PRO A 926 28.82 -5.75 11.02
C PRO A 926 29.15 -6.59 9.79
N ASN A 927 29.60 -7.84 10.02
CA ASN A 927 29.88 -8.83 8.97
C ASN A 927 30.97 -8.42 7.96
N VAL A 928 31.87 -7.52 8.35
CA VAL A 928 33.04 -7.18 7.53
C VAL A 928 34.09 -8.27 7.77
N PRO A 929 34.51 -9.05 6.75
CA PRO A 929 35.50 -10.11 6.94
C PRO A 929 36.78 -9.59 7.60
N ALA A 930 37.37 -10.35 8.52
CA ALA A 930 38.53 -9.87 9.30
C ALA A 930 39.79 -9.59 8.46
N THR A 931 39.79 -10.02 7.20
CA THR A 931 40.86 -9.78 6.21
C THR A 931 40.68 -8.48 5.43
N VAL A 932 39.50 -7.87 5.50
CA VAL A 932 39.16 -6.68 4.73
C VAL A 932 39.82 -5.45 5.36
N LYS A 933 40.50 -4.66 4.52
CA LYS A 933 41.07 -3.38 4.91
C LYS A 933 40.07 -2.26 4.57
N PRO A 934 39.50 -1.59 5.57
CA PRO A 934 38.63 -0.44 5.34
C PRO A 934 39.43 0.72 4.74
N VAL A 935 38.93 1.31 3.66
CA VAL A 935 39.60 2.42 2.95
C VAL A 935 38.91 3.75 3.23
N ARG A 936 37.57 3.78 3.23
CA ARG A 936 36.81 5.02 3.42
C ARG A 936 35.39 4.78 3.94
N VAL A 937 34.77 5.82 4.49
CA VAL A 937 33.33 5.88 4.77
C VAL A 937 32.67 6.86 3.81
N ILE A 938 31.61 6.42 3.15
CA ILE A 938 30.70 7.25 2.36
C ILE A 938 29.52 7.63 3.26
N VAL A 939 29.21 8.92 3.30
CA VAL A 939 28.02 9.47 3.95
C VAL A 939 27.02 9.80 2.86
N ARG A 940 25.83 9.19 2.91
CA ARG A 940 24.72 9.46 1.99
C ARG A 940 23.54 10.05 2.75
N ASP A 941 22.82 10.97 2.15
CA ASP A 941 21.52 11.40 2.68
C ASP A 941 20.53 10.21 2.62
N SER A 942 19.93 9.87 3.76
CA SER A 942 18.99 8.77 3.95
C SER A 942 17.78 8.81 3.01
N ASN A 943 17.44 9.98 2.48
CA ASN A 943 16.30 10.18 1.58
C ASN A 943 16.68 10.27 0.09
N ARG A 944 17.97 10.37 -0.26
CA ARG A 944 18.40 10.77 -1.62
C ARG A 944 19.41 9.85 -2.27
N SER A 945 19.96 8.85 -1.57
CA SER A 945 21.05 7.97 -2.06
C SER A 945 22.33 8.68 -2.55
N ALA A 946 22.35 10.01 -2.60
CA ALA A 946 23.48 10.82 -3.03
C ALA A 946 24.58 10.86 -1.98
N GLU A 947 25.83 10.68 -2.41
CA GLU A 947 27.03 10.87 -1.60
C GLU A 947 27.18 12.36 -1.27
N ILE A 948 27.09 12.69 0.03
CA ILE A 948 27.24 14.06 0.53
C ILE A 948 28.63 14.30 1.14
N ALA A 949 29.28 13.24 1.62
CA ALA A 949 30.64 13.31 2.12
C ALA A 949 31.39 11.98 1.97
N ARG A 950 32.70 12.08 1.89
CA ARG A 950 33.64 10.96 1.83
C ARG A 950 34.74 11.16 2.86
N ILE A 951 34.95 10.16 3.70
CA ILE A 951 35.91 10.18 4.80
C ILE A 951 36.95 9.09 4.55
N GLU A 952 38.18 9.48 4.23
CA GLU A 952 39.28 8.53 4.03
C GLU A 952 39.76 8.00 5.39
N LEU A 953 39.99 6.68 5.48
CA LEU A 953 40.39 5.98 6.71
C LEU A 953 41.87 5.56 6.71
N ALA A 954 42.57 5.74 5.59
CA ALA A 954 43.97 5.37 5.46
C ALA A 954 44.86 6.16 6.45
N GLY A 955 45.72 5.45 7.18
CA GLY A 955 46.68 6.05 8.12
C GLY A 955 46.13 6.30 9.52
N LEU A 956 44.87 5.95 9.81
CA LEU A 956 44.31 6.03 11.17
C LEU A 956 44.84 4.89 12.06
N GLY A 957 45.20 5.23 13.30
CA GLY A 957 45.55 4.26 14.33
C GLY A 957 44.34 3.52 14.89
N SER A 958 44.61 2.49 15.70
CA SER A 958 43.58 1.76 16.47
C SER A 958 43.16 2.49 17.74
N GLU A 959 43.85 3.57 18.10
CA GLU A 959 43.58 4.41 19.27
C GLU A 959 43.05 5.77 18.83
N ARG A 960 42.11 6.33 19.59
CA ARG A 960 41.53 7.64 19.31
C ARG A 960 42.49 8.76 19.66
N SER A 961 42.51 9.80 18.81
CA SER A 961 43.05 11.11 19.18
C SER A 961 42.19 11.77 20.27
N ALA A 962 42.81 12.57 21.15
CA ALA A 962 42.06 13.31 22.15
C ALA A 962 41.18 14.38 21.48
N ALA A 963 39.90 14.43 21.85
CA ALA A 963 38.98 15.51 21.48
C ALA A 963 39.41 16.80 22.19
N LYS A 964 39.38 17.94 21.49
CA LYS A 964 39.67 19.23 22.11
C LYS A 964 38.47 19.65 22.94
N ALA A 965 38.70 20.01 24.20
CA ALA A 965 37.69 20.68 25.00
C ALA A 965 37.43 22.05 24.37
N GLY A 966 36.17 22.41 24.11
CA GLY A 966 35.83 23.76 23.64
C GLY A 966 36.39 24.82 24.60
N GLU A 967 37.09 25.80 24.03
CA GLU A 967 37.63 26.99 24.69
C GLU A 967 36.49 27.96 25.05
N ASP A 968 35.61 27.55 25.97
CA ASP A 968 34.72 28.45 26.73
C ASP A 968 35.34 28.65 28.13
N GLU A 969 36.56 29.22 28.20
CA GLU A 969 37.17 29.60 29.48
C GLU A 969 36.57 30.89 30.06
N ASP A 970 35.96 31.74 29.22
CA ASP A 970 35.46 33.06 29.61
C ASP A 970 34.06 33.05 30.30
N LEU A 971 33.43 31.89 30.47
CA LEU A 971 32.05 31.76 30.99
C LEU A 971 31.92 31.12 32.37
N ILE A 972 33.04 30.86 33.07
CA ILE A 972 33.00 30.28 34.42
C ILE A 972 32.59 31.35 35.43
N THR A 973 31.38 31.23 35.98
CA THR A 973 30.91 32.09 37.08
C THR A 973 31.02 31.37 38.42
N ASP A 974 31.44 32.06 39.50
CA ASP A 974 31.47 31.52 40.87
C ASP A 974 30.10 31.55 41.58
N GLY A 975 29.00 31.63 40.82
CA GLY A 975 27.65 31.85 41.34
C GLY A 975 26.55 31.16 40.55
N PRO A 976 25.27 31.36 40.95
CA PRO A 976 24.13 30.77 40.27
C PRO A 976 24.06 31.15 38.78
N ILE A 977 23.75 30.19 37.93
CA ILE A 977 23.57 30.38 36.50
C ILE A 977 22.17 30.97 36.27
N LYS A 978 22.10 32.23 35.83
CA LYS A 978 20.83 32.85 35.44
C LYS A 978 20.46 32.45 34.02
N LEU A 979 19.34 31.74 33.90
CA LEU A 979 18.68 31.35 32.67
C LEU A 979 17.45 32.24 32.45
N GLN A 980 16.64 31.91 31.44
CA GLN A 980 15.50 32.75 31.04
C GLN A 980 14.46 32.84 32.15
N GLN A 981 14.05 31.70 32.69
CA GLN A 981 13.00 31.61 33.72
C GLN A 981 13.55 31.12 35.06
N PHE A 982 14.77 30.58 35.08
CA PHE A 982 15.37 29.97 36.26
C PHE A 982 16.71 30.59 36.65
N GLU A 983 17.00 30.60 37.95
CA GLU A 983 18.35 30.70 38.48
C GLU A 983 18.76 29.30 38.96
N VAL A 984 19.81 28.74 38.34
CA VAL A 984 20.28 27.37 38.56
C VAL A 984 21.54 27.37 39.42
N THR A 985 21.47 26.70 40.56
CA THR A 985 22.62 26.53 41.47
C THR A 985 23.03 25.07 41.46
N LEU A 986 24.25 24.77 40.98
CA LEU A 986 24.82 23.43 41.11
C LEU A 986 25.22 23.21 42.58
N GLU A 987 24.60 22.24 43.24
CA GLU A 987 24.90 21.93 44.64
C GLU A 987 26.08 20.97 44.75
N LYS A 988 26.06 19.89 43.95
CA LYS A 988 27.14 18.90 43.90
C LYS A 988 27.09 18.10 42.60
N VAL A 989 28.24 17.52 42.25
CA VAL A 989 28.34 16.43 41.28
C VAL A 989 28.93 15.22 42.00
N GLU A 990 28.20 14.12 42.04
CA GLU A 990 28.62 12.91 42.74
C GLU A 990 28.58 11.69 41.81
N ARG A 991 29.04 10.53 42.28
CA ARG A 991 28.91 9.27 41.51
C ARG A 991 27.69 8.50 41.97
N GLY A 992 26.85 8.11 41.01
CA GLY A 992 25.77 7.16 41.20
C GLY A 992 26.30 5.73 41.40
N ALA A 993 25.38 4.81 41.73
CA ALA A 993 25.71 3.41 42.00
C ALA A 993 26.32 2.65 40.80
N ASP A 994 26.13 3.16 39.58
CA ASP A 994 26.71 2.63 38.33
C ASP A 994 28.02 3.34 37.94
N GLY A 995 28.52 4.24 38.78
CA GLY A 995 29.74 5.02 38.56
C GLY A 995 29.55 6.28 37.71
N ASN A 996 28.40 6.46 37.07
CA ASN A 996 28.09 7.68 36.30
C ASN A 996 27.98 8.89 37.23
N LEU A 997 28.37 10.06 36.71
CA LEU A 997 28.23 11.34 37.36
C LEU A 997 26.75 11.73 37.46
N GLU A 998 26.33 12.17 38.63
CA GLU A 998 25.00 12.68 38.94
C GLU A 998 25.14 14.13 39.43
N SER A 999 24.53 15.09 38.73
CA SER A 999 24.50 16.48 39.18
C SER A 999 23.23 16.74 39.98
N VAL A 1000 23.38 17.26 41.20
CA VAL A 1000 22.27 17.77 42.00
C VAL A 1000 22.27 19.29 41.92
N MET A 1001 21.14 19.87 41.56
CA MET A 1001 21.00 21.32 41.39
C MET A 1001 19.65 21.82 41.91
N SER A 1002 19.65 23.09 42.32
CA SER A 1002 18.45 23.85 42.68
C SER A 1002 18.04 24.75 41.52
N LEU A 1003 16.77 24.71 41.14
CA LEU A 1003 16.14 25.56 40.13
C LEU A 1003 15.23 26.56 40.82
N LYS A 1004 15.60 27.84 40.87
CA LYS A 1004 14.77 28.90 41.44
C LYS A 1004 14.02 29.65 40.34
N ASN A 1005 12.70 29.72 40.41
CA ASN A 1005 11.92 30.52 39.46
C ASN A 1005 12.18 32.01 39.70
N ILE A 1006 12.77 32.69 38.71
CA ILE A 1006 13.02 34.14 38.73
C ILE A 1006 12.05 34.95 37.86
N ALA A 1007 11.14 34.28 37.16
CA ALA A 1007 10.07 34.93 36.41
C ALA A 1007 9.03 35.54 37.37
N SER A 1008 8.31 36.56 36.90
CA SER A 1008 7.24 37.22 37.65
C SER A 1008 5.95 36.40 37.73
N SER A 1009 5.88 35.25 37.06
CA SER A 1009 4.73 34.35 37.01
C SER A 1009 5.08 32.93 37.41
N ARG A 1010 4.06 32.12 37.69
CA ARG A 1010 4.23 30.69 37.92
C ARG A 1010 4.75 30.01 36.65
N VAL A 1011 5.80 29.22 36.77
CA VAL A 1011 6.46 28.52 35.65
C VAL A 1011 6.31 27.02 35.84
N ARG A 1012 5.94 26.31 34.77
CA ARG A 1012 5.98 24.85 34.75
C ARG A 1012 7.40 24.42 34.39
N VAL A 1013 7.98 23.50 35.14
CA VAL A 1013 9.33 23.00 34.85
C VAL A 1013 9.21 21.76 33.99
N LEU A 1014 9.42 21.88 32.68
CA LEU A 1014 9.42 20.71 31.81
C LEU A 1014 10.82 20.09 31.74
N ILE A 1015 10.86 18.76 31.75
CA ILE A 1015 12.10 17.96 31.82
C ILE A 1015 13.05 18.28 30.64
N ASN A 1016 12.48 18.64 29.49
CA ASN A 1016 13.17 18.94 28.23
C ASN A 1016 13.60 20.41 28.06
N GLU A 1017 13.14 21.32 28.92
CA GLU A 1017 13.48 22.76 28.82
C GLU A 1017 14.87 23.08 29.38
N LEU A 1018 15.34 22.26 30.33
CA LEU A 1018 16.65 22.42 30.95
C LEU A 1018 17.65 21.38 30.44
N SER A 1019 18.73 21.86 29.83
CA SER A 1019 19.92 21.08 29.49
C SER A 1019 20.94 21.19 30.61
N ALA A 1020 21.53 20.05 30.99
CA ALA A 1020 22.64 19.98 31.93
C ALA A 1020 23.77 19.17 31.31
N VAL A 1021 24.98 19.73 31.30
CA VAL A 1021 26.17 19.13 30.68
C VAL A 1021 27.31 19.16 31.70
N VAL A 1022 27.95 18.02 31.90
CA VAL A 1022 29.20 17.95 32.64
C VAL A 1022 30.33 17.76 31.65
N TYR A 1023 31.36 18.59 31.75
CA TYR A 1023 32.59 18.40 31.00
C TYR A 1023 33.57 17.62 31.85
N GLY A 1024 34.08 16.53 31.30
CA GLY A 1024 35.11 15.72 31.92
C GLY A 1024 36.50 16.33 31.79
N ALA A 1025 37.43 15.91 32.66
CA ALA A 1025 38.85 16.21 32.54
C ALA A 1025 39.47 15.65 31.24
N ASP A 1026 38.78 14.73 30.56
CA ASP A 1026 39.09 14.22 29.23
C ASP A 1026 38.66 15.17 28.10
N GLY A 1027 38.13 16.35 28.46
CA GLY A 1027 37.69 17.39 27.55
C GLY A 1027 36.32 17.15 26.92
N GLN A 1028 35.66 16.04 27.23
CA GLN A 1028 34.41 15.68 26.57
C GLN A 1028 33.18 16.16 27.34
N ALA A 1029 32.14 16.54 26.59
CA ALA A 1029 30.82 16.84 27.13
C ALA A 1029 30.04 15.55 27.44
N ARG A 1030 29.36 15.51 28.59
CA ARG A 1030 28.45 14.45 29.01
C ARG A 1030 27.10 15.08 29.32
N HIS A 1031 26.16 14.92 28.39
CA HIS A 1031 24.81 15.46 28.56
C HIS A 1031 24.03 14.60 29.55
N ALA A 1032 23.17 15.26 30.33
CA ALA A 1032 22.21 14.55 31.15
C ALA A 1032 21.25 13.73 30.27
N ASP A 1033 20.82 12.57 30.76
CA ASP A 1033 19.95 11.58 30.10
C ASP A 1033 18.51 12.04 29.81
N GLY A 1034 18.21 13.33 30.04
CA GLY A 1034 16.92 13.92 29.75
C GLY A 1034 15.82 13.57 30.75
N ASN A 1035 16.15 13.05 31.95
CA ASN A 1035 15.17 12.86 33.03
C ASN A 1035 15.53 13.70 34.26
N PHE A 1036 14.52 14.11 35.03
CA PHE A 1036 14.72 14.58 36.40
C PHE A 1036 14.54 13.43 37.39
N TYR A 1037 15.42 13.36 38.38
CA TYR A 1037 15.37 12.41 39.47
C TYR A 1037 15.20 13.13 40.80
N MET A 1038 14.53 12.46 41.74
CA MET A 1038 14.41 12.96 43.11
C MET A 1038 15.81 13.10 43.75
N PRO A 1039 16.19 14.30 44.23
CA PRO A 1039 17.57 14.62 44.61
C PRO A 1039 18.10 13.85 45.81
N ASP A 1040 17.22 13.40 46.71
CA ASP A 1040 17.60 12.71 47.94
C ASP A 1040 17.17 11.23 47.93
N ALA A 1041 16.64 10.73 46.81
CA ALA A 1041 16.25 9.32 46.71
C ALA A 1041 17.51 8.43 46.66
N PRO A 1042 17.52 7.28 47.38
CA PRO A 1042 18.64 6.34 47.38
C PRO A 1042 18.77 5.58 46.04
N ARG A 1043 17.72 5.62 45.22
CA ARG A 1043 17.69 5.10 43.84
C ARG A 1043 17.16 6.17 42.92
N ARG A 1044 17.47 6.06 41.62
CA ARG A 1044 16.97 6.92 40.56
C ARG A 1044 15.45 6.79 40.43
N THR A 1045 14.72 7.62 41.15
CA THR A 1045 13.27 7.75 41.03
C THR A 1045 12.97 8.92 40.11
N THR A 1046 12.51 8.63 38.89
CA THR A 1046 12.13 9.65 37.91
C THR A 1046 10.98 10.51 38.42
N MET A 1047 11.09 11.82 38.22
CA MET A 1047 10.01 12.78 38.39
C MET A 1047 9.24 12.86 37.07
N ALA A 1048 8.00 12.39 37.04
CA ALA A 1048 7.18 12.38 35.82
C ALA A 1048 6.80 13.80 35.36
N ASP A 1049 6.73 14.75 36.29
CA ASP A 1049 6.63 16.19 36.07
C ASP A 1049 7.32 16.87 37.25
N ALA A 1050 8.15 17.89 37.00
CA ALA A 1050 8.78 18.67 38.06
C ALA A 1050 7.80 19.67 38.71
N GLY A 1051 6.62 19.84 38.13
CA GLY A 1051 5.53 20.64 38.68
C GLY A 1051 5.63 22.12 38.32
N PHE A 1052 4.88 22.94 39.05
CA PHE A 1052 4.82 24.38 38.85
C PHE A 1052 5.47 25.14 40.01
N LEU A 1053 6.48 25.95 39.72
CA LEU A 1053 7.15 26.83 40.68
C LEU A 1053 6.54 28.23 40.67
N ALA A 1054 6.11 28.72 41.83
CA ALA A 1054 5.75 30.13 42.01
C ALA A 1054 6.99 31.05 41.93
N PRO A 1055 6.83 32.36 41.65
CA PRO A 1055 7.95 33.31 41.67
C PRO A 1055 8.74 33.23 42.99
N GLY A 1056 10.06 33.04 42.89
CA GLY A 1056 10.98 32.89 44.02
C GLY A 1056 11.05 31.48 44.63
N GLU A 1057 10.16 30.56 44.26
CA GLU A 1057 10.18 29.16 44.72
C GLU A 1057 11.35 28.40 44.07
N SER A 1058 11.90 27.41 44.78
CA SER A 1058 13.02 26.59 44.31
C SER A 1058 12.67 25.11 44.30
N LEU A 1059 13.13 24.40 43.27
CA LEU A 1059 13.03 22.95 43.14
C LEU A 1059 14.42 22.32 43.06
N ARG A 1060 14.67 21.31 43.90
CA ARG A 1060 15.88 20.50 43.80
C ARG A 1060 15.65 19.33 42.85
N VAL A 1061 16.56 19.14 41.91
CA VAL A 1061 16.52 18.03 40.94
C VAL A 1061 17.88 17.37 40.83
N ARG A 1062 17.88 16.08 40.52
CA ARG A 1062 19.08 15.32 40.15
C ARG A 1062 19.02 14.95 38.68
N ARG A 1063 20.15 15.02 37.99
CA ARG A 1063 20.34 14.57 36.59
C ARG A 1063 21.46 13.54 36.53
N VAL A 1064 21.33 12.58 35.63
CA VAL A 1064 22.35 11.54 35.41
C VAL A 1064 23.05 11.82 34.10
N HIS A 1065 24.37 11.88 34.12
CA HIS A 1065 25.21 12.04 32.94
C HIS A 1065 25.71 10.65 32.54
N ALA A 1066 25.00 9.98 31.63
CA ALA A 1066 25.40 8.66 31.16
C ALA A 1066 26.83 8.68 30.56
N GLN A 1067 27.49 7.52 30.55
CA GLN A 1067 28.82 7.33 29.96
C GLN A 1067 29.93 8.18 30.62
N SER A 1068 29.76 8.48 31.92
CA SER A 1068 30.73 9.27 32.69
C SER A 1068 31.38 8.49 33.84
N ALA A 1069 31.18 7.16 33.84
CA ALA A 1069 31.91 6.25 34.71
C ALA A 1069 33.42 6.43 34.52
N GLY A 1070 34.14 6.70 35.62
CA GLY A 1070 35.59 6.94 35.60
C GLY A 1070 36.02 8.35 35.14
N VAL A 1071 35.12 9.17 34.61
CA VAL A 1071 35.42 10.55 34.19
C VAL A 1071 35.39 11.47 35.41
N ARG A 1072 36.40 12.34 35.58
CA ARG A 1072 36.39 13.40 36.60
C ARG A 1072 35.69 14.62 36.02
N ALA A 1073 34.60 15.08 36.65
CA ALA A 1073 33.94 16.33 36.28
C ALA A 1073 34.87 17.53 36.54
N VAL A 1074 34.97 18.46 35.60
CA VAL A 1074 35.74 19.71 35.78
C VAL A 1074 34.88 20.96 35.60
N ARG A 1075 33.85 20.89 34.73
CA ARG A 1075 32.92 22.00 34.49
C ARG A 1075 31.48 21.50 34.40
N PHE A 1076 30.53 22.33 34.78
CA PHE A 1076 29.10 22.09 34.63
C PHE A 1076 28.46 23.26 33.89
N ARG A 1077 27.66 22.95 32.88
CA ARG A 1077 26.85 23.94 32.14
C ARG A 1077 25.38 23.61 32.34
N ALA A 1078 24.59 24.64 32.64
CA ALA A 1078 23.13 24.59 32.58
C ALA A 1078 22.63 25.57 31.52
N GLN A 1079 21.57 25.19 30.81
CA GLN A 1079 21.03 25.99 29.72
C GLN A 1079 19.52 25.80 29.58
N GLU A 1080 18.81 26.89 29.26
CA GLU A 1080 17.39 26.93 28.93
C GLU A 1080 17.24 27.66 27.58
N GLY A 1081 16.77 26.95 26.55
CA GLY A 1081 16.73 27.51 25.19
C GLY A 1081 18.12 27.95 24.70
N SER A 1082 18.25 29.21 24.27
CA SER A 1082 19.53 29.79 23.82
C SER A 1082 20.36 30.46 24.93
N GLN A 1083 19.82 30.60 26.15
CA GLN A 1083 20.53 31.21 27.28
C GLN A 1083 21.15 30.12 28.17
N GLY A 1084 22.46 30.18 28.39
CA GLY A 1084 23.17 29.24 29.26
C GLY A 1084 24.32 29.90 30.00
N GLY A 1085 24.83 29.22 31.02
CA GLY A 1085 26.03 29.63 31.76
C GLY A 1085 26.82 28.41 32.24
N VAL A 1086 28.07 28.64 32.60
CA VAL A 1086 29.01 27.59 33.03
C VAL A 1086 29.50 27.91 34.44
N VAL A 1087 29.59 26.89 35.29
CA VAL A 1087 30.18 27.00 36.63
C VAL A 1087 31.27 25.93 36.78
N ALA A 1088 32.29 26.24 37.57
CA ALA A 1088 33.26 25.24 37.99
C ALA A 1088 32.54 24.19 38.85
N VAL A 1089 32.90 22.92 38.69
CA VAL A 1089 32.38 21.88 39.58
C VAL A 1089 33.09 22.02 40.93
N PRO A 1090 32.37 22.21 42.05
CA PRO A 1090 32.98 22.22 43.38
C PRO A 1090 33.76 20.91 43.58
N GLN A 1091 35.04 21.01 43.97
CA GLN A 1091 35.91 19.84 44.18
C GLN A 1091 35.45 18.97 45.35
#